data_AF-A0A857J5P5-F1
#
_entry.id   AF-A0A857J5P5-F1
#
_cell.length_a   1.000
_cell.length_b   1.000
_cell.length_c   1.000
_cell.angle_alpha   90.00
_cell.angle_beta   90.00
_cell.angle_gamma   90.00
#
_symmetry.space_group_name_H-M   'P 1'
#
loop_
_entity.id
_entity.type
_entity.pdbx_description
1 polymer ?
#
loop_
_entity_poly.entity_id
_entity_poly.type
_entity_poly.pdbx_seq_one_letter_code
_entity_poly.pdbx_strand_id
1 'polypeptide(L)'
;MSFGDTVSLTVDSTAKTVVLKFLDSHFGLAGAISSAYTVQADGSWLAQGFSAVANSGAPATLTSTLLSAIRLRLHSETNLITGTLEKLPNLKRADGSLLQGEIVASNLGAASLSAVAGTYSFVRQSTGYKADGSVAAPTAVAYGQLKVAADGSVRVCDSTAYSDSCSGGQTGTLAADADQANYPGALVLTLAGSRVGRVVVAARSGATTLSVDAYAGASDGSSTTGTWLLQSAATAAASTALDGEWLCAEPEVLSTGLPSGRTLRHYVTVAGGTLQTDTVDTDISLSANTVNGLFTGTWADTKANARAFVPLSAGTVYYVGNTGSTTATAGAFSGVCHALPAQATVSTYLSAPTTGTAVMTITLADARPTQPAIGYDQVYYKQARYRNTANSSTQYRKEFDDWCEAAGLTDAKSKSVVLGTSKINDSSTFTCSGSSTALDTASMKSAVVGPKGLLYLTDGHHSFTSFWHAPDGGGSTVKIPLVMKGNYSSYTNAAFWRAMRAAKTVWLKNPDGTAITPADLPTQLGIGNGLQDDPYRSLIYFTRDVGYSQPANSTEFLEFYWAEWLKAAPQSIDLSKYTLTDATSYLSAIRAAATDMVGTADTTIIGSSGKTALEMGKLAAFSETEFATLNTATTEAKPGKLAYALAYRASLAAAATK
;
A
#
# COMPACT_ATOMS: atom_id res chain seq x y z
N MET A 1 19.42 11.30 3.41
CA MET A 1 18.31 10.44 2.91
C MET A 1 18.93 9.41 1.98
N SER A 2 18.30 8.25 1.73
CA SER A 2 18.98 7.19 0.97
C SER A 2 19.37 7.54 -0.46
N PHE A 3 18.61 8.42 -1.13
CA PHE A 3 18.92 8.88 -2.48
C PHE A 3 19.96 10.01 -2.52
N GLY A 4 20.56 10.35 -1.37
CA GLY A 4 21.36 11.55 -1.17
C GLY A 4 20.56 12.68 -0.52
N ASP A 5 21.26 13.68 -0.03
CA ASP A 5 20.79 14.88 0.67
C ASP A 5 20.72 14.76 2.20
N THR A 6 21.26 15.78 2.86
CA THR A 6 21.10 15.95 4.31
C THR A 6 19.87 16.82 4.60
N VAL A 7 19.05 16.40 5.57
CA VAL A 7 17.83 17.12 6.00
C VAL A 7 17.85 17.36 7.51
N SER A 8 17.15 18.41 7.93
CA SER A 8 16.73 18.59 9.32
C SER A 8 15.26 18.23 9.45
N LEU A 9 14.92 17.47 10.48
CA LEU A 9 13.57 17.00 10.76
C LEU A 9 13.14 17.51 12.13
N THR A 10 12.03 18.24 12.18
CA THR A 10 11.36 18.63 13.43
C THR A 10 10.02 17.92 13.51
N VAL A 11 9.76 17.22 14.62
CA VAL A 11 8.48 16.56 14.87
C VAL A 11 7.88 17.14 16.16
N ASP A 12 6.66 17.65 16.06
CA ASP A 12 5.88 18.11 17.22
C ASP A 12 4.80 17.08 17.53
N SER A 13 4.93 16.40 18.66
CA SER A 13 3.96 15.38 19.10
C SER A 13 2.63 15.96 19.58
N THR A 14 2.63 17.22 20.03
CA THR A 14 1.44 17.89 20.56
C THR A 14 0.60 18.43 19.42
N ALA A 15 1.22 19.18 18.49
CA ALA A 15 0.56 19.69 17.30
C ALA A 15 0.33 18.61 16.23
N LYS A 16 1.00 17.46 16.36
CA LYS A 16 1.07 16.38 15.36
C LYS A 16 1.54 16.90 14.01
N THR A 17 2.60 17.69 14.00
CA THR A 17 3.18 18.27 12.79
C THR A 17 4.60 17.79 12.58
N VAL A 18 5.01 17.75 11.31
CA VAL A 18 6.38 17.51 10.90
C VAL A 18 6.85 18.64 10.00
N VAL A 19 8.09 19.08 10.19
CA VAL A 19 8.79 20.01 9.31
C VAL A 19 10.05 19.33 8.80
N LEU A 20 10.16 19.22 7.47
CA LEU A 20 11.33 18.71 6.77
C LEU A 20 12.04 19.89 6.10
N LYS A 21 13.28 20.18 6.51
CA LYS A 21 14.13 21.22 5.91
C LYS A 21 15.26 20.58 5.12
N PHE A 22 15.41 20.98 3.86
CA PHE A 22 16.51 20.56 3.00
C PHE A 22 17.76 21.40 3.33
N LEU A 23 18.85 20.75 3.74
CA LEU A 23 20.10 21.42 4.10
C LEU A 23 21.08 21.41 2.93
N ASP A 24 21.42 20.20 2.46
CA ASP A 24 22.30 19.98 1.31
C ASP A 24 21.50 19.17 0.28
N SER A 25 20.86 19.80 -0.70
CA SER A 25 20.18 19.07 -1.78
C SER A 25 20.94 19.07 -3.08
N HIS A 26 21.06 17.89 -3.68
CA HIS A 26 21.64 17.68 -5.01
C HIS A 26 20.60 17.65 -6.13
N PHE A 27 19.31 17.78 -5.78
CA PHE A 27 18.17 17.66 -6.69
C PHE A 27 17.34 18.93 -6.82
N GLY A 28 17.92 20.08 -6.45
CA GLY A 28 17.30 21.39 -6.59
C GLY A 28 16.26 21.72 -5.52
N LEU A 29 16.19 20.93 -4.44
CA LEU A 29 15.31 21.20 -3.31
C LEU A 29 15.97 22.20 -2.35
N ALA A 30 15.17 23.07 -1.76
CA ALA A 30 15.64 24.04 -0.77
C ALA A 30 14.51 24.41 0.18
N GLY A 31 14.86 25.09 1.28
CA GLY A 31 13.91 25.54 2.29
C GLY A 31 13.25 24.40 3.06
N ALA A 32 12.01 24.62 3.51
CA ALA A 32 11.31 23.68 4.37
C ALA A 32 9.87 23.46 3.91
N ILE A 33 9.41 22.22 4.13
CA ILE A 33 8.03 21.80 3.91
C ILE A 33 7.45 21.25 5.21
N SER A 34 6.15 21.42 5.41
CA SER A 34 5.46 20.92 6.59
C SER A 34 4.13 20.26 6.28
N SER A 35 3.74 19.36 7.17
CA SER A 35 2.46 18.65 7.11
C SER A 35 2.04 18.21 8.51
N ALA A 36 0.73 18.05 8.73
CA ALA A 36 0.21 17.32 9.87
C ALA A 36 0.36 15.80 9.63
N TYR A 37 0.64 15.04 10.68
CA TYR A 37 0.72 13.59 10.61
C TYR A 37 -0.39 12.91 11.39
N THR A 38 -0.71 11.69 10.96
CA THR A 38 -1.65 10.81 11.64
C THR A 38 -0.94 9.54 12.09
N VAL A 39 -1.25 9.06 13.30
CA VAL A 39 -0.72 7.79 13.81
C VAL A 39 -1.51 6.65 13.18
N GLN A 40 -0.81 5.74 12.53
CA GLN A 40 -1.35 4.58 11.84
C GLN A 40 -1.49 3.39 12.79
N ALA A 41 -2.24 2.37 12.37
CA ALA A 41 -2.46 1.16 13.16
C ALA A 41 -1.17 0.34 13.41
N ASP A 42 -0.17 0.47 12.53
CA ASP A 42 1.17 -0.12 12.67
C ASP A 42 2.11 0.70 13.60
N GLY A 43 1.60 1.78 14.20
CA GLY A 43 2.36 2.69 15.06
C GLY A 43 3.16 3.76 14.30
N SER A 44 3.17 3.72 12.96
CA SER A 44 3.87 4.73 12.15
C SER A 44 3.16 6.08 12.16
N TRP A 45 3.90 7.15 11.87
CA TRP A 45 3.37 8.49 11.65
C TRP A 45 3.35 8.77 10.15
N LEU A 46 2.17 8.94 9.58
CA LEU A 46 2.00 9.28 8.16
C LEU A 46 1.70 10.76 8.02
N ALA A 47 2.65 11.51 7.45
CA ALA A 47 2.49 12.88 7.00
C ALA A 47 2.28 12.92 5.48
N GLN A 48 1.28 13.68 5.04
CA GLN A 48 0.89 13.82 3.64
C GLN A 48 0.16 15.16 3.42
N GLY A 49 0.01 15.61 2.17
CA GLY A 49 -0.57 16.94 1.92
C GLY A 49 0.36 18.05 2.38
N PHE A 50 1.65 17.96 2.03
CA PHE A 50 2.64 18.94 2.44
C PHE A 50 2.35 20.33 1.86
N SER A 51 2.90 21.34 2.54
CA SER A 51 2.92 22.73 2.09
C SER A 51 4.32 23.32 2.31
N ALA A 52 4.68 24.33 1.54
CA ALA A 52 5.92 25.07 1.75
C ALA A 52 5.81 25.93 3.02
N VAL A 53 6.83 25.90 3.86
CA VAL A 53 6.92 26.80 5.02
C VAL A 53 7.25 28.21 4.53
N ALA A 54 6.43 29.19 4.93
CA ALA A 54 6.61 30.58 4.54
C ALA A 54 8.02 31.09 4.91
N ASN A 55 8.62 31.87 4.01
CA ASN A 55 9.96 32.45 4.18
C ASN A 55 11.10 31.45 4.44
N SER A 56 10.90 30.16 4.13
CA SER A 56 11.94 29.13 4.31
C SER A 56 12.95 29.06 3.16
N GLY A 57 12.67 29.69 2.02
CA GLY A 57 13.45 29.56 0.79
C GLY A 57 13.06 28.37 -0.08
N ALA A 58 11.87 27.78 0.12
CA ALA A 58 11.35 26.74 -0.75
C ALA A 58 11.20 27.25 -2.20
N PRO A 59 11.69 26.51 -3.22
CA PRO A 59 11.60 26.93 -4.62
C PRO A 59 10.15 27.09 -5.08
N ALA A 60 9.85 28.11 -5.88
CA ALA A 60 8.50 28.31 -6.45
C ALA A 60 8.08 27.17 -7.40
N THR A 61 9.04 26.43 -7.96
CA THR A 61 8.81 25.23 -8.78
C THR A 61 8.28 24.05 -7.97
N LEU A 62 8.41 24.08 -6.65
CA LEU A 62 7.82 23.09 -5.75
C LEU A 62 6.34 23.44 -5.51
N THR A 63 5.50 23.17 -6.50
CA THR A 63 4.09 23.57 -6.52
C THR A 63 3.26 22.84 -5.46
N SER A 64 2.09 23.40 -5.13
CA SER A 64 1.14 22.77 -4.20
C SER A 64 0.72 21.36 -4.64
N THR A 65 0.57 21.13 -5.95
CA THR A 65 0.28 19.80 -6.50
C THR A 65 1.39 18.81 -6.19
N LEU A 66 2.66 19.17 -6.45
CA LEU A 66 3.80 18.31 -6.15
C LEU A 66 3.93 18.05 -4.65
N LEU A 67 3.79 19.10 -3.83
CA LEU A 67 3.84 19.00 -2.37
C LEU A 67 2.75 18.08 -1.82
N SER A 68 1.53 18.16 -2.36
CA SER A 68 0.41 17.34 -1.90
C SER A 68 0.60 15.85 -2.15
N ALA A 69 1.41 15.48 -3.14
CA ALA A 69 1.71 14.09 -3.50
C ALA A 69 2.76 13.45 -2.57
N ILE A 70 3.61 14.25 -1.93
CA ILE A 70 4.67 13.77 -1.04
C ILE A 70 4.05 13.01 0.13
N ARG A 71 4.61 11.84 0.44
CA ARG A 71 4.29 11.11 1.66
C ARG A 71 5.56 10.82 2.43
N LEU A 72 5.51 11.12 3.73
CA LEU A 72 6.56 10.86 4.69
C LEU A 72 5.98 9.96 5.77
N ARG A 73 6.52 8.74 5.89
CA ARG A 73 6.15 7.80 6.95
C ARG A 73 7.32 7.59 7.89
N LEU A 74 7.11 7.82 9.19
CA LEU A 74 8.14 7.77 10.21
C LEU A 74 7.78 6.80 11.34
N HIS A 75 8.81 6.21 11.94
CA HIS A 75 8.78 5.52 13.22
C HIS A 75 9.80 6.17 14.14
N SER A 76 9.54 6.14 15.44
CA SER A 76 10.45 6.64 16.46
C SER A 76 10.69 5.55 17.50
N GLU A 77 11.95 5.23 17.75
CA GLU A 77 12.35 4.26 18.76
C GLU A 77 13.70 4.66 19.36
N THR A 78 13.75 4.91 20.68
CA THR A 78 14.98 5.24 21.41
C THR A 78 15.82 6.34 20.75
N ASN A 79 15.22 7.51 20.50
CA ASN A 79 15.87 8.69 19.90
C ASN A 79 16.40 8.49 18.46
N LEU A 80 16.01 7.39 17.80
CA LEU A 80 16.20 7.20 16.37
C LEU A 80 14.85 7.31 15.67
N ILE A 81 14.77 8.21 14.70
CA ILE A 81 13.68 8.27 13.74
C ILE A 81 14.12 7.56 12.47
N THR A 82 13.28 6.64 12.01
CA THR A 82 13.47 5.87 10.79
C THR A 82 12.22 6.00 9.94
N GLY A 83 12.34 5.87 8.63
CA GLY A 83 11.15 6.01 7.80
C GLY A 83 11.42 6.03 6.31
N THR A 84 10.39 6.41 5.57
CA THR A 84 10.39 6.48 4.11
C THR A 84 9.79 7.79 3.64
N LEU A 85 10.37 8.31 2.55
CA LEU A 85 9.91 9.48 1.82
C LEU A 85 9.67 9.06 0.38
N GLU A 86 8.48 9.34 -0.14
CA GLU A 86 8.11 9.02 -1.52
C GLU A 86 7.46 10.23 -2.20
N LYS A 87 7.43 10.16 -3.54
CA LYS A 87 6.86 11.18 -4.43
C LYS A 87 7.51 12.57 -4.29
N LEU A 88 8.76 12.64 -3.84
CA LEU A 88 9.50 13.88 -3.77
C LEU A 88 9.98 14.28 -5.19
N PRO A 89 9.70 15.47 -5.71
CA PRO A 89 10.08 15.81 -7.08
C PRO A 89 11.59 16.03 -7.24
N ASN A 90 12.15 15.56 -8.36
CA ASN A 90 13.50 15.90 -8.78
C ASN A 90 13.49 17.23 -9.55
N LEU A 91 13.64 18.33 -8.82
CA LEU A 91 13.56 19.68 -9.40
C LEU A 91 14.72 20.01 -10.34
N LYS A 92 15.84 19.26 -10.28
CA LYS A 92 16.97 19.41 -11.20
C LYS A 92 16.63 18.98 -12.62
N ARG A 93 15.76 17.97 -12.78
CA ARG A 93 15.31 17.48 -14.09
C ARG A 93 14.10 18.24 -14.64
N ALA A 94 13.21 18.70 -13.77
CA ALA A 94 11.97 19.38 -14.13
C ALA A 94 11.09 18.63 -15.16
N ASP A 95 11.21 17.30 -15.24
CA ASP A 95 10.50 16.43 -16.18
C ASP A 95 9.43 15.55 -15.51
N GLY A 96 9.12 15.83 -14.23
CA GLY A 96 8.18 15.06 -13.43
C GLY A 96 8.78 13.80 -12.79
N SER A 97 10.09 13.54 -12.95
CA SER A 97 10.75 12.45 -12.24
C SER A 97 10.70 12.64 -10.72
N LEU A 98 10.59 11.51 -10.02
CA LEU A 98 10.34 11.45 -8.58
C LEU A 98 11.47 10.71 -7.88
N LEU A 99 11.83 11.20 -6.71
CA LEU A 99 12.76 10.62 -5.76
C LEU A 99 11.98 9.84 -4.71
N GLN A 100 12.61 8.78 -4.21
CA GLN A 100 12.11 7.93 -3.14
C GLN A 100 13.28 7.47 -2.28
N GLY A 101 13.06 7.25 -0.99
CA GLY A 101 14.10 6.69 -0.16
C GLY A 101 13.80 6.63 1.32
N GLU A 102 14.79 6.16 2.07
CA GLU A 102 14.75 6.03 3.51
C GLU A 102 15.25 7.29 4.20
N ILE A 103 14.68 7.53 5.38
CA ILE A 103 15.12 8.56 6.31
C ILE A 103 15.65 7.87 7.56
N VAL A 104 16.84 8.30 7.96
CA VAL A 104 17.42 8.03 9.27
C VAL A 104 17.71 9.39 9.87
N ALA A 105 17.14 9.70 11.03
CA ALA A 105 17.34 10.96 11.73
C ALA A 105 17.57 10.70 13.22
N SER A 106 18.48 11.47 13.80
CA SER A 106 18.73 11.48 15.24
C SER A 106 18.98 12.91 15.68
N ASN A 107 18.73 13.18 16.95
CA ASN A 107 19.06 14.43 17.63
C ASN A 107 20.32 14.31 18.50
N LEU A 108 21.06 13.21 18.36
CA LEU A 108 22.31 12.95 19.07
C LEU A 108 23.51 13.29 18.19
N GLY A 109 24.60 13.70 18.82
CA GLY A 109 25.90 13.94 18.19
C GLY A 109 26.99 13.18 18.92
N ALA A 110 28.16 12.98 18.29
CA ALA A 110 29.31 12.42 18.99
C ALA A 110 29.88 13.44 19.98
N ALA A 111 29.91 13.12 21.27
CA ALA A 111 30.61 13.96 22.26
C ALA A 111 32.14 13.97 22.04
N SER A 112 32.69 12.90 21.46
CA SER A 112 34.09 12.76 21.04
C SER A 112 34.24 11.59 20.06
N LEU A 113 35.37 11.51 19.32
CA LEU A 113 35.69 10.36 18.46
C LEU A 113 35.82 9.04 19.24
N SER A 114 36.34 9.11 20.47
CA SER A 114 36.47 7.93 21.33
C SER A 114 35.12 7.33 21.73
N ALA A 115 34.06 8.14 21.77
CA ALA A 115 32.71 7.67 22.09
C ALA A 115 32.08 6.79 20.98
N VAL A 116 32.62 6.84 19.77
CA VAL A 116 32.19 6.01 18.63
C VAL A 116 33.20 4.92 18.28
N ALA A 117 34.24 4.71 19.09
CA ALA A 117 35.19 3.64 18.87
C ALA A 117 34.52 2.27 19.07
N GLY A 118 34.78 1.33 18.16
CA GLY A 118 34.18 0.00 18.19
C GLY A 118 34.17 -0.68 16.83
N THR A 119 33.77 -1.95 16.82
CA THR A 119 33.44 -2.68 15.60
C THR A 119 31.96 -2.51 15.30
N TYR A 120 31.63 -2.26 14.05
CA TYR A 120 30.28 -2.06 13.57
C TYR A 120 29.98 -3.02 12.43
N SER A 121 28.79 -3.58 12.44
CA SER A 121 28.23 -4.26 11.27
C SER A 121 27.43 -3.27 10.46
N PHE A 122 27.52 -3.34 9.14
CA PHE A 122 26.86 -2.36 8.28
C PHE A 122 26.13 -2.98 7.12
N VAL A 123 25.12 -2.25 6.66
CA VAL A 123 24.58 -2.32 5.30
C VAL A 123 24.75 -0.96 4.65
N ARG A 124 25.00 -0.95 3.35
CA ARG A 124 25.11 0.27 2.57
C ARG A 124 24.45 0.11 1.22
N GLN A 125 24.02 1.24 0.68
CA GLN A 125 23.64 1.37 -0.72
C GLN A 125 24.31 2.56 -1.36
N SER A 126 24.39 2.55 -2.68
CA SER A 126 24.84 3.69 -3.47
C SER A 126 24.17 3.71 -4.83
N THR A 127 23.83 4.90 -5.31
CA THR A 127 23.24 5.13 -6.63
C THR A 127 24.04 6.21 -7.37
N GLY A 128 24.41 5.93 -8.61
CA GLY A 128 25.04 6.91 -9.49
C GLY A 128 24.01 7.79 -10.18
N TYR A 129 24.28 9.09 -10.26
CA TYR A 129 23.48 10.09 -10.93
C TYR A 129 24.32 10.85 -11.97
N LYS A 130 23.72 11.14 -13.12
CA LYS A 130 24.31 12.03 -14.12
C LYS A 130 24.21 13.49 -13.66
N ALA A 131 24.89 14.38 -14.38
CA ALA A 131 24.89 15.80 -14.09
C ALA A 131 23.49 16.44 -14.06
N ASP A 132 22.54 15.92 -14.83
CA ASP A 132 21.15 16.37 -14.85
C ASP A 132 20.30 15.84 -13.68
N GLY A 133 20.86 14.98 -12.83
CA GLY A 133 20.15 14.33 -11.72
C GLY A 133 19.37 13.08 -12.12
N SER A 134 19.53 12.57 -13.34
CA SER A 134 19.00 11.27 -13.76
C SER A 134 19.84 10.12 -13.21
N VAL A 135 19.20 9.00 -12.87
CA VAL A 135 19.90 7.78 -12.44
C VAL A 135 20.79 7.28 -13.58
N ALA A 136 22.08 7.16 -13.32
CA ALA A 136 23.10 6.72 -14.28
C ALA A 136 23.24 5.19 -14.32
N ALA A 137 22.99 4.52 -13.18
CA ALA A 137 23.11 3.07 -13.03
C ALA A 137 22.15 2.58 -11.93
N PRO A 138 21.75 1.29 -11.95
CA PRO A 138 20.99 0.68 -10.85
C PRO A 138 21.70 0.88 -9.51
N THR A 139 20.91 0.95 -8.43
CA THR A 139 21.43 1.01 -7.07
C THR A 139 22.31 -0.22 -6.80
N ALA A 140 23.47 0.01 -6.20
CA ALA A 140 24.35 -1.03 -5.69
C ALA A 140 24.17 -1.14 -4.17
N VAL A 141 24.30 -2.35 -3.63
CA VAL A 141 24.23 -2.61 -2.19
C VAL A 141 25.40 -3.46 -1.71
N ALA A 142 25.81 -3.26 -0.47
CA ALA A 142 26.82 -4.08 0.18
C ALA A 142 26.56 -4.16 1.69
N TYR A 143 27.21 -5.11 2.34
CA TYR A 143 27.17 -5.31 3.79
C TYR A 143 28.54 -5.79 4.25
N GLY A 144 28.83 -5.70 5.55
CA GLY A 144 30.12 -6.13 6.10
C GLY A 144 30.34 -5.66 7.52
N GLN A 145 31.60 -5.56 7.93
CA GLN A 145 31.97 -4.91 9.18
C GLN A 145 33.06 -3.87 8.99
N LEU A 146 33.08 -2.87 9.86
CA LEU A 146 34.18 -1.93 9.97
C LEU A 146 34.56 -1.73 11.43
N LYS A 147 35.79 -1.28 11.66
CA LYS A 147 36.25 -0.85 12.98
C LYS A 147 36.59 0.62 12.94
N VAL A 148 36.13 1.34 13.95
CA VAL A 148 36.55 2.70 14.29
C VAL A 148 37.44 2.60 15.52
N ALA A 149 38.71 2.97 15.39
CA ALA A 149 39.63 3.05 16.51
C ALA A 149 39.43 4.34 17.31
N ALA A 150 39.96 4.40 18.53
CA ALA A 150 39.78 5.56 19.42
C ALA A 150 40.44 6.85 18.90
N ASP A 151 41.42 6.72 18.02
CA ASP A 151 42.09 7.82 17.31
C ASP A 151 41.34 8.28 16.04
N GLY A 152 40.22 7.63 15.72
CA GLY A 152 39.45 7.87 14.50
C GLY A 152 39.92 7.08 13.29
N SER A 153 40.94 6.23 13.39
CA SER A 153 41.33 5.34 12.28
C SER A 153 40.22 4.35 11.95
N VAL A 154 39.91 4.17 10.66
CA VAL A 154 38.83 3.30 10.17
C VAL A 154 39.38 2.20 9.27
N ARG A 155 38.86 0.98 9.43
CA ARG A 155 39.10 -0.15 8.52
C ARG A 155 37.78 -0.83 8.18
N VAL A 156 37.46 -0.93 6.89
CA VAL A 156 36.24 -1.55 6.35
C VAL A 156 36.55 -2.90 5.74
N CYS A 157 35.74 -3.91 6.03
CA CYS A 157 35.76 -5.25 5.46
C CYS A 157 34.39 -5.54 4.84
N ASP A 158 34.32 -5.52 3.51
CA ASP A 158 33.11 -5.84 2.76
C ASP A 158 32.84 -7.35 2.77
N SER A 159 31.58 -7.72 2.94
CA SER A 159 31.04 -9.08 2.89
C SER A 159 31.65 -10.11 3.87
N THR A 160 32.47 -9.67 4.82
CA THR A 160 33.09 -10.54 5.83
C THR A 160 33.04 -9.93 7.23
N ALA A 161 33.26 -10.76 8.24
CA ALA A 161 33.58 -10.27 9.57
C ALA A 161 34.87 -9.42 9.55
N TYR A 162 34.99 -8.53 10.52
CA TYR A 162 36.15 -7.67 10.67
C TYR A 162 37.41 -8.49 10.93
N SER A 163 38.49 -8.18 10.21
CA SER A 163 39.85 -8.51 10.61
C SER A 163 40.79 -7.41 10.13
N ASP A 164 41.89 -7.19 10.85
CA ASP A 164 42.89 -6.18 10.46
C ASP A 164 43.49 -6.48 9.07
N SER A 165 43.41 -7.74 8.62
CA SER A 165 43.94 -8.24 7.34
C SER A 165 42.86 -8.69 6.34
N CYS A 166 41.60 -8.25 6.48
CA CYS A 166 40.54 -8.65 5.55
C CYS A 166 40.90 -8.27 4.10
N SER A 167 40.76 -9.23 3.18
CA SER A 167 41.08 -9.05 1.77
C SER A 167 40.21 -7.95 1.15
N GLY A 168 40.82 -7.07 0.35
CA GLY A 168 40.11 -5.98 -0.32
C GLY A 168 39.55 -4.89 0.61
N GLY A 169 39.81 -4.96 1.91
CA GLY A 169 39.29 -3.94 2.83
C GLY A 169 39.89 -2.56 2.54
N GLN A 170 39.22 -1.52 3.03
CA GLN A 170 39.59 -0.12 2.84
C GLN A 170 40.01 0.53 4.15
N THR A 171 41.09 1.29 4.16
CA THR A 171 41.52 2.11 5.31
C THR A 171 41.04 3.54 5.17
N GLY A 172 40.84 4.21 6.30
CA GLY A 172 40.31 5.56 6.31
C GLY A 172 40.37 6.21 7.68
N THR A 173 39.66 7.32 7.81
CA THR A 173 39.56 8.11 9.03
C THR A 173 38.12 8.58 9.26
N LEU A 174 37.80 8.77 10.53
CA LEU A 174 36.60 9.44 11.03
C LEU A 174 37.06 10.65 11.84
N ALA A 175 36.62 11.84 11.44
CA ALA A 175 36.98 13.10 12.09
C ALA A 175 35.75 13.98 12.29
N ALA A 176 35.82 15.00 13.14
CA ALA A 176 34.73 15.98 13.25
C ALA A 176 34.47 16.66 11.90
N ASP A 177 33.19 16.88 11.55
CA ASP A 177 32.86 17.69 10.38
C ASP A 177 33.37 19.13 10.60
N ALA A 178 33.93 19.75 9.57
CA ALA A 178 34.38 21.13 9.65
C ALA A 178 33.19 22.11 9.78
N ASP A 179 32.02 21.74 9.27
CA ASP A 179 30.79 22.54 9.33
C ASP A 179 29.91 22.13 10.51
N GLN A 180 30.40 22.35 11.72
CA GLN A 180 29.63 22.13 12.95
C GLN A 180 28.47 23.12 13.12
N ALA A 181 28.46 24.23 12.39
CA ALA A 181 27.39 25.22 12.48
C ALA A 181 26.09 24.72 11.86
N ASN A 182 26.18 24.08 10.70
CA ASN A 182 25.03 23.47 10.03
C ASN A 182 24.81 22.01 10.44
N TYR A 183 25.89 21.31 10.85
CA TYR A 183 25.88 19.89 11.20
C TYR A 183 26.47 19.63 12.59
N PRO A 184 25.85 20.15 13.66
CA PRO A 184 26.37 20.01 15.01
C PRO A 184 26.49 18.54 15.42
N GLY A 185 27.68 18.15 15.87
CA GLY A 185 28.00 16.79 16.32
C GLY A 185 28.21 15.78 15.19
N ALA A 186 28.19 16.22 13.93
CA ALA A 186 28.47 15.36 12.79
C ALA A 186 29.97 15.06 12.65
N LEU A 187 30.26 13.88 12.13
CA LEU A 187 31.61 13.44 11.77
C LEU A 187 31.70 13.28 10.24
N VAL A 188 32.92 13.08 9.72
CA VAL A 188 33.17 12.83 8.30
C VAL A 188 33.97 11.55 8.16
N LEU A 189 33.44 10.62 7.37
CA LEU A 189 34.11 9.39 6.98
C LEU A 189 34.91 9.64 5.71
N THR A 190 36.21 9.36 5.75
CA THR A 190 37.12 9.37 4.60
C THR A 190 37.69 7.98 4.41
N LEU A 191 37.60 7.40 3.22
CA LEU A 191 38.20 6.11 2.88
C LEU A 191 39.15 6.29 1.70
N ALA A 192 40.31 5.64 1.75
CA ALA A 192 41.35 5.72 0.72
C ALA A 192 41.71 7.17 0.30
N GLY A 193 41.67 8.11 1.25
CA GLY A 193 41.96 9.53 1.02
C GLY A 193 40.82 10.37 0.44
N SER A 194 39.66 9.76 0.16
CA SER A 194 38.49 10.45 -0.39
C SER A 194 37.35 10.51 0.63
N ARG A 195 36.69 11.67 0.72
CA ARG A 195 35.48 11.82 1.56
C ARG A 195 34.40 10.88 1.03
N VAL A 196 33.92 9.99 1.90
CA VAL A 196 32.78 9.10 1.62
C VAL A 196 31.48 9.79 1.96
N GLY A 197 31.42 10.47 3.11
CA GLY A 197 30.17 11.05 3.57
C GLY A 197 30.21 11.64 4.97
N ARG A 198 29.09 12.22 5.37
CA ARG A 198 28.86 12.77 6.71
C ARG A 198 28.23 11.69 7.59
N VAL A 199 28.72 11.54 8.81
CA VAL A 199 28.27 10.54 9.77
C VAL A 199 27.48 11.22 10.88
N VAL A 200 26.27 10.70 11.13
CA VAL A 200 25.40 11.09 12.25
C VAL A 200 25.35 9.93 13.25
N VAL A 201 25.41 10.27 14.53
CA VAL A 201 25.45 9.29 15.62
C VAL A 201 24.08 9.20 16.28
N ALA A 202 23.58 7.98 16.46
CA ALA A 202 22.39 7.70 17.24
C ALA A 202 22.70 6.60 18.26
N ALA A 203 22.52 6.86 19.55
CA ALA A 203 22.65 5.83 20.57
C ALA A 203 21.29 5.17 20.82
N ARG A 204 21.25 3.83 20.84
CA ARG A 204 20.09 3.02 21.25
C ARG A 204 20.46 2.18 22.46
N SER A 205 19.90 2.48 23.64
CA SER A 205 19.93 1.64 24.86
C SER A 205 21.14 0.69 25.01
N GLY A 206 22.37 1.23 25.07
CA GLY A 206 23.59 0.45 25.24
C GLY A 206 24.33 0.01 23.95
N ALA A 207 23.82 0.36 22.78
CA ALA A 207 24.43 0.12 21.47
C ALA A 207 24.50 1.42 20.64
N THR A 208 25.52 1.56 19.79
CA THR A 208 25.72 2.75 18.96
C THR A 208 25.32 2.44 17.52
N THR A 209 24.40 3.23 16.97
CA THR A 209 24.04 3.26 15.56
C THR A 209 24.70 4.47 14.90
N LEU A 210 25.36 4.27 13.76
CA LEU A 210 25.87 5.37 12.93
C LEU A 210 25.17 5.34 11.58
N SER A 211 24.82 6.51 11.06
CA SER A 211 24.31 6.67 9.70
C SER A 211 25.28 7.52 8.91
N VAL A 212 25.67 7.06 7.72
CA VAL A 212 26.50 7.83 6.78
C VAL A 212 25.62 8.31 5.64
N ASP A 213 25.53 9.63 5.46
CA ASP A 213 25.05 10.25 4.23
C ASP A 213 26.22 10.31 3.25
N ALA A 214 26.26 9.36 2.31
CA ALA A 214 27.37 9.18 1.40
C ALA A 214 27.19 10.04 0.14
N TYR A 215 28.25 10.78 -0.22
CA TYR A 215 28.27 11.63 -1.40
C TYR A 215 29.67 11.73 -1.99
N ALA A 216 29.78 11.47 -3.29
CA ALA A 216 30.97 11.71 -4.08
C ALA A 216 30.58 12.39 -5.41
N GLY A 217 31.00 13.63 -5.61
CA GLY A 217 30.80 14.35 -6.87
C GLY A 217 32.00 14.20 -7.80
N ALA A 218 31.75 14.13 -9.11
CA ALA A 218 32.76 14.17 -10.15
C ALA A 218 32.81 15.54 -10.84
N SER A 219 33.92 15.83 -11.51
CA SER A 219 34.13 17.13 -12.19
C SER A 219 33.17 17.39 -13.36
N ASP A 220 32.58 16.35 -13.93
CA ASP A 220 31.57 16.44 -14.99
C ASP A 220 30.16 16.75 -14.45
N GLY A 221 30.03 16.94 -13.12
CA GLY A 221 28.76 17.19 -12.45
C GLY A 221 27.96 15.93 -12.10
N SER A 222 28.41 14.75 -12.53
CA SER A 222 27.86 13.48 -12.06
C SER A 222 28.18 13.26 -10.58
N SER A 223 27.39 12.42 -9.91
CA SER A 223 27.60 12.12 -8.51
C SER A 223 27.23 10.69 -8.17
N THR A 224 27.80 10.16 -7.10
CA THR A 224 27.33 8.95 -6.44
C THR A 224 26.83 9.36 -5.08
N THR A 225 25.58 9.02 -4.77
CA THR A 225 24.99 9.24 -3.44
C THR A 225 24.64 7.90 -2.80
N GLY A 226 24.40 7.87 -1.50
CA GLY A 226 23.95 6.66 -0.85
C GLY A 226 23.84 6.81 0.66
N THR A 227 23.51 5.70 1.32
CA THR A 227 23.52 5.64 2.78
C THR A 227 24.24 4.41 3.27
N TRP A 228 24.91 4.55 4.40
CA TRP A 228 25.36 3.43 5.20
C TRP A 228 24.64 3.50 6.53
N LEU A 229 24.25 2.34 7.03
CA LEU A 229 23.76 2.19 8.37
C LEU A 229 24.62 1.16 9.08
N LEU A 230 25.16 1.59 10.21
CA LEU A 230 26.12 0.86 11.00
C LEU A 230 25.51 0.64 12.38
N GLN A 231 25.59 -0.59 12.88
CA GLN A 231 25.23 -0.93 14.24
C GLN A 231 26.45 -1.50 14.94
N SER A 232 26.74 -1.06 16.15
CA SER A 232 27.80 -1.64 16.98
C SER A 232 27.64 -3.15 17.01
N ALA A 233 28.65 -3.88 16.53
CA ALA A 233 28.57 -5.31 16.33
C ALA A 233 28.44 -6.00 17.69
N ALA A 234 27.30 -6.64 17.93
CA ALA A 234 27.20 -7.64 18.98
C ALA A 234 28.18 -8.78 18.65
N THR A 235 28.79 -9.38 19.67
CA THR A 235 29.65 -10.57 19.50
C THR A 235 28.90 -11.72 18.82
N ALA A 236 27.58 -11.84 19.05
CA ALA A 236 26.66 -12.66 18.26
C ALA A 236 25.21 -12.16 18.39
N ALA A 237 24.46 -12.10 17.29
CA ALA A 237 23.00 -11.99 17.33
C ALA A 237 22.38 -13.36 17.65
N ALA A 238 21.37 -13.41 18.52
CA ALA A 238 20.63 -14.67 18.76
C ALA A 238 19.98 -15.15 17.46
N SER A 239 19.98 -16.45 17.18
CA SER A 239 19.42 -17.00 15.93
C SER A 239 17.93 -16.69 15.74
N THR A 240 17.22 -16.40 16.83
CA THR A 240 15.80 -16.02 16.86
C THR A 240 15.58 -14.50 16.95
N ALA A 241 16.62 -13.66 16.85
CA ALA A 241 16.48 -12.22 17.08
C ALA A 241 15.61 -11.51 16.02
N LEU A 242 15.41 -12.15 14.86
CA LEU A 242 14.49 -11.68 13.83
C LEU A 242 13.12 -12.34 13.87
N ASP A 243 12.90 -13.37 14.69
CA ASP A 243 11.63 -14.11 14.71
C ASP A 243 10.48 -13.17 15.09
N GLY A 244 9.40 -13.20 14.30
CA GLY A 244 8.24 -12.34 14.51
C GLY A 244 7.55 -11.89 13.21
N GLU A 245 6.55 -11.04 13.41
CA GLU A 245 5.79 -10.39 12.35
C GLU A 245 6.31 -8.96 12.15
N TRP A 246 6.58 -8.59 10.93
CA TRP A 246 7.19 -7.33 10.55
C TRP A 246 6.39 -6.68 9.44
N LEU A 247 6.38 -5.34 9.44
CA LEU A 247 6.00 -4.56 8.28
C LEU A 247 7.26 -3.89 7.74
N CYS A 248 7.67 -4.30 6.55
CA CYS A 248 8.85 -3.78 5.89
C CYS A 248 8.45 -2.75 4.84
N ALA A 249 9.29 -1.74 4.65
CA ALA A 249 9.17 -0.73 3.62
C ALA A 249 10.44 -0.74 2.77
N GLU A 250 10.27 -0.78 1.46
CA GLU A 250 11.38 -0.73 0.48
C GLU A 250 11.01 0.18 -0.70
N PRO A 251 11.99 0.82 -1.36
CA PRO A 251 11.76 1.55 -2.60
C PRO A 251 11.14 0.65 -3.68
N GLU A 252 10.10 1.12 -4.38
CA GLU A 252 9.56 0.39 -5.54
C GLU A 252 10.56 0.49 -6.70
N VAL A 253 11.06 -0.66 -7.14
CA VAL A 253 11.98 -0.76 -8.27
C VAL A 253 11.23 -1.30 -9.49
N LEU A 254 11.25 -0.53 -10.57
CA LEU A 254 10.64 -0.89 -11.85
C LEU A 254 11.40 -2.05 -12.50
N SER A 255 10.78 -2.68 -13.51
CA SER A 255 11.42 -3.75 -14.30
C SER A 255 12.72 -3.31 -15.00
N THR A 256 12.93 -2.00 -15.17
CA THR A 256 14.17 -1.38 -15.68
C THR A 256 15.29 -1.31 -14.64
N GLY A 257 15.04 -1.69 -13.38
CA GLY A 257 15.96 -1.53 -12.26
C GLY A 257 16.00 -0.11 -11.68
N LEU A 258 15.17 0.81 -12.19
CA LEU A 258 15.10 2.20 -11.75
C LEU A 258 14.01 2.41 -10.68
N PRO A 259 14.17 3.39 -9.77
CA PRO A 259 13.14 3.75 -8.79
C PRO A 259 11.90 4.35 -9.48
N SER A 260 10.70 4.08 -8.95
CA SER A 260 9.43 4.60 -9.48
C SER A 260 8.99 5.95 -8.87
N GLY A 261 9.64 6.39 -7.80
CA GLY A 261 9.17 7.43 -6.89
C GLY A 261 8.22 6.97 -5.78
N ARG A 262 7.98 5.66 -5.59
CA ARG A 262 7.11 5.07 -4.56
C ARG A 262 7.86 4.17 -3.57
N THR A 263 7.22 3.91 -2.45
CA THR A 263 7.63 2.90 -1.46
C THR A 263 6.63 1.75 -1.46
N LEU A 264 7.12 0.52 -1.50
CA LEU A 264 6.34 -0.69 -1.25
C LEU A 264 6.40 -1.05 0.23
N ARG A 265 5.24 -1.26 0.85
CA ARG A 265 5.14 -1.82 2.20
C ARG A 265 4.68 -3.26 2.14
N HIS A 266 5.29 -4.18 2.86
CA HIS A 266 4.98 -5.59 2.71
C HIS A 266 5.12 -6.32 4.04
N TYR A 267 4.23 -7.28 4.27
CA TYR A 267 4.25 -8.11 5.46
C TYR A 267 5.39 -9.12 5.34
N VAL A 268 6.20 -9.19 6.39
CA VAL A 268 7.30 -10.14 6.52
C VAL A 268 7.11 -10.95 7.80
N THR A 269 7.21 -12.26 7.67
CA THR A 269 7.18 -13.19 8.78
C THR A 269 8.55 -13.87 8.84
N VAL A 270 9.17 -13.88 10.01
CA VAL A 270 10.36 -14.68 10.26
C VAL A 270 10.06 -15.70 11.34
N ALA A 271 10.33 -16.97 11.05
CA ALA A 271 10.21 -18.05 12.03
C ALA A 271 11.21 -19.16 11.71
N GLY A 272 11.98 -19.58 12.72
CA GLY A 272 12.86 -20.76 12.58
C GLY A 272 13.90 -20.62 11.48
N GLY A 273 14.45 -19.41 11.30
CA GLY A 273 15.42 -19.12 10.24
C GLY A 273 14.84 -19.05 8.83
N THR A 274 13.52 -19.02 8.67
CA THR A 274 12.84 -18.80 7.40
C THR A 274 12.17 -17.44 7.39
N LEU A 275 12.38 -16.66 6.33
CA LEU A 275 11.69 -15.41 6.08
C LEU A 275 10.71 -15.58 4.92
N GLN A 276 9.46 -15.24 5.17
CA GLN A 276 8.38 -15.19 4.19
C GLN A 276 7.92 -13.76 4.00
N THR A 277 7.56 -13.39 2.78
CA THR A 277 6.98 -12.09 2.46
C THR A 277 5.72 -12.25 1.62
N ASP A 278 4.72 -11.40 1.82
CA ASP A 278 3.49 -11.37 1.03
C ASP A 278 3.66 -10.96 -0.43
N THR A 279 4.80 -10.40 -0.84
CA THR A 279 5.05 -9.92 -2.21
C THR A 279 5.74 -10.94 -3.12
N VAL A 280 6.45 -11.93 -2.56
CA VAL A 280 7.20 -12.96 -3.30
C VAL A 280 6.83 -14.33 -2.77
N ASP A 281 6.54 -15.29 -3.65
CA ASP A 281 6.08 -16.64 -3.27
C ASP A 281 7.23 -17.62 -2.93
N THR A 282 8.47 -17.13 -2.93
CA THR A 282 9.67 -17.89 -2.57
C THR A 282 10.19 -17.46 -1.21
N ASP A 283 10.56 -18.44 -0.38
CA ASP A 283 11.11 -18.20 0.95
C ASP A 283 12.57 -17.79 0.90
N ILE A 284 13.02 -17.09 1.94
CA ILE A 284 14.42 -16.76 2.16
C ILE A 284 14.92 -17.55 3.37
N SER A 285 15.94 -18.38 3.17
CA SER A 285 16.65 -19.07 4.26
C SER A 285 17.65 -18.12 4.91
N LEU A 286 17.49 -17.83 6.19
CA LEU A 286 18.33 -16.93 6.97
C LEU A 286 19.46 -17.68 7.70
N SER A 287 20.61 -17.04 7.80
CA SER A 287 21.76 -17.49 8.58
C SER A 287 22.29 -16.32 9.41
N ALA A 288 22.29 -16.49 10.73
CA ALA A 288 22.81 -15.50 11.66
C ALA A 288 24.33 -15.59 11.76
N ASN A 289 25.00 -14.46 11.94
CA ASN A 289 26.43 -14.34 12.27
C ASN A 289 27.41 -14.96 11.25
N THR A 290 27.02 -15.14 9.98
CA THR A 290 28.01 -15.35 8.89
C THR A 290 28.97 -14.16 8.81
N VAL A 291 28.44 -12.98 9.09
CA VAL A 291 29.15 -11.77 9.51
C VAL A 291 28.58 -11.40 10.89
N ASN A 292 29.44 -11.22 11.90
CA ASN A 292 29.00 -11.02 13.29
C ASN A 292 27.94 -9.91 13.39
N GLY A 293 26.84 -10.16 14.10
CA GLY A 293 25.77 -9.18 14.28
C GLY A 293 24.88 -8.94 13.05
N LEU A 294 25.08 -9.66 11.94
CA LEU A 294 24.22 -9.64 10.75
C LEU A 294 23.45 -10.95 10.58
N PHE A 295 22.37 -10.87 9.81
CA PHE A 295 21.74 -12.04 9.21
C PHE A 295 21.88 -11.96 7.70
N THR A 296 22.30 -13.05 7.07
CA THR A 296 22.34 -13.17 5.61
C THR A 296 21.27 -14.15 5.15
N GLY A 297 20.54 -13.79 4.10
CA GLY A 297 19.47 -14.58 3.51
C GLY A 297 19.83 -15.05 2.12
N THR A 298 19.45 -16.29 1.79
CA THR A 298 19.51 -16.84 0.43
C THR A 298 18.13 -17.27 -0.03
N TRP A 299 17.84 -17.10 -1.32
CA TRP A 299 16.59 -17.55 -1.89
C TRP A 299 16.48 -19.07 -1.82
N ALA A 300 15.33 -19.60 -1.38
CA ALA A 300 15.15 -21.02 -1.13
C ALA A 300 15.30 -21.87 -2.41
N ASP A 301 14.91 -21.31 -3.57
CA ASP A 301 14.91 -21.97 -4.88
C ASP A 301 16.29 -21.97 -5.57
N THR A 302 16.97 -20.81 -5.63
CA THR A 302 18.21 -20.61 -6.39
C THR A 302 19.46 -20.65 -5.53
N LYS A 303 19.31 -20.52 -4.20
CA LYS A 303 20.40 -20.33 -3.24
C LYS A 303 21.24 -19.07 -3.49
N ALA A 304 20.80 -18.18 -4.38
CA ALA A 304 21.45 -16.90 -4.60
C ALA A 304 21.28 -15.99 -3.37
N ASN A 305 22.24 -15.08 -3.16
CA ASN A 305 22.15 -14.05 -2.12
C ASN A 305 20.87 -13.24 -2.30
N ALA A 306 20.05 -13.15 -1.25
CA ALA A 306 18.77 -12.46 -1.27
C ALA A 306 18.84 -11.13 -0.53
N ARG A 307 19.12 -11.19 0.78
CA ARG A 307 19.06 -10.02 1.67
C ARG A 307 20.13 -10.13 2.77
N ALA A 308 20.63 -9.00 3.26
CA ALA A 308 21.45 -8.91 4.45
C ALA A 308 20.81 -7.92 5.43
N PHE A 309 20.64 -8.33 6.68
CA PHE A 309 19.91 -7.60 7.71
C PHE A 309 20.84 -7.16 8.84
N VAL A 310 20.65 -5.92 9.28
CA VAL A 310 21.28 -5.30 10.46
C VAL A 310 20.17 -5.00 11.47
N PRO A 311 20.04 -5.80 12.54
CA PRO A 311 19.11 -5.49 13.62
C PRO A 311 19.58 -4.24 14.38
N LEU A 312 18.73 -3.22 14.48
CA LEU A 312 19.02 -2.02 15.29
C LEU A 312 18.45 -2.12 16.71
N SER A 313 17.36 -2.86 16.87
CA SER A 313 16.71 -3.19 18.13
C SER A 313 15.80 -4.42 17.94
N ALA A 314 15.06 -4.78 18.98
CA ALA A 314 13.99 -5.78 18.87
C ALA A 314 12.83 -5.33 17.95
N GLY A 315 12.66 -4.02 17.72
CA GLY A 315 11.55 -3.45 16.96
C GLY A 315 11.91 -2.90 15.58
N THR A 316 13.20 -2.77 15.25
CA THR A 316 13.66 -2.19 13.99
C THR A 316 14.84 -2.94 13.40
N VAL A 317 14.73 -3.29 12.13
CA VAL A 317 15.77 -3.98 11.35
C VAL A 317 15.93 -3.28 10.01
N TYR A 318 17.16 -2.95 9.63
CA TYR A 318 17.45 -2.50 8.27
C TYR A 318 18.03 -3.62 7.46
N TYR A 319 17.88 -3.52 6.16
CA TYR A 319 18.41 -4.51 5.26
C TYR A 319 18.73 -3.93 3.90
N VAL A 320 19.54 -4.68 3.17
CA VAL A 320 19.76 -4.51 1.74
C VAL A 320 19.51 -5.82 1.04
N GLY A 321 19.09 -5.79 -0.21
CA GLY A 321 18.85 -7.00 -0.97
C GLY A 321 18.41 -6.74 -2.39
N ASN A 322 17.78 -7.75 -2.98
CA ASN A 322 17.27 -7.72 -4.33
C ASN A 322 15.79 -8.12 -4.42
N THR A 323 15.14 -7.72 -5.52
CA THR A 323 13.67 -7.81 -5.68
C THR A 323 13.14 -9.20 -6.00
N GLY A 324 14.00 -10.19 -6.26
CA GLY A 324 13.54 -11.55 -6.58
C GLY A 324 14.66 -12.56 -6.76
N SER A 325 14.27 -13.83 -6.91
CA SER A 325 15.20 -14.96 -6.98
C SER A 325 15.90 -15.15 -8.33
N THR A 326 15.45 -14.45 -9.38
CA THR A 326 16.02 -14.55 -10.74
C THR A 326 16.80 -13.29 -11.13
N THR A 327 17.99 -13.48 -11.70
CA THR A 327 18.98 -12.42 -11.91
C THR A 327 18.69 -11.47 -13.09
N ALA A 328 17.75 -11.80 -13.98
CA ALA A 328 17.55 -11.05 -15.22
C ALA A 328 16.95 -9.63 -15.04
N THR A 329 16.28 -9.37 -13.91
CA THR A 329 15.57 -8.11 -13.63
C THR A 329 15.64 -7.68 -12.16
N ALA A 330 16.50 -8.31 -11.36
CA ALA A 330 16.54 -8.04 -9.92
C ALA A 330 17.21 -6.69 -9.63
N GLY A 331 16.41 -5.71 -9.20
CA GLY A 331 16.90 -4.43 -8.71
C GLY A 331 17.41 -4.56 -7.28
N ALA A 332 18.52 -3.92 -6.96
CA ALA A 332 19.02 -3.85 -5.59
C ALA A 332 18.46 -2.62 -4.86
N PHE A 333 18.26 -2.75 -3.55
CA PHE A 333 17.65 -1.70 -2.73
C PHE A 333 18.02 -1.88 -1.25
N SER A 334 17.81 -0.84 -0.46
CA SER A 334 17.72 -0.93 1.00
C SER A 334 16.27 -0.84 1.46
N GLY A 335 15.97 -1.41 2.61
CA GLY A 335 14.69 -1.26 3.27
C GLY A 335 14.81 -1.30 4.78
N VAL A 336 13.71 -0.94 5.43
CA VAL A 336 13.55 -0.97 6.88
C VAL A 336 12.31 -1.77 7.25
N CYS A 337 12.46 -2.61 8.26
CA CYS A 337 11.40 -3.41 8.85
C CYS A 337 11.13 -2.94 10.26
N HIS A 338 9.85 -2.79 10.58
CA HIS A 338 9.37 -2.51 11.93
C HIS A 338 8.54 -3.68 12.43
N ALA A 339 8.80 -4.12 13.66
CA ALA A 339 8.03 -5.18 14.27
C ALA A 339 6.56 -4.74 14.38
N LEU A 340 5.65 -5.59 13.94
CA LEU A 340 4.23 -5.32 14.07
C LEU A 340 3.84 -5.37 15.55
N PRO A 341 3.02 -4.41 16.03
CA PRO A 341 2.45 -4.48 17.35
C PRO A 341 1.71 -5.81 17.56
N ALA A 342 1.78 -6.35 18.78
CA ALA A 342 1.02 -7.54 19.13
C ALA A 342 -0.47 -7.32 18.86
N GLN A 343 -1.00 -8.01 17.85
CA GLN A 343 -2.39 -7.87 17.45
C GLN A 343 -3.29 -8.68 18.37
N ALA A 344 -4.30 -8.01 18.94
CA ALA A 344 -5.31 -8.67 19.76
C ALA A 344 -6.12 -9.66 18.91
N THR A 345 -6.39 -10.82 19.49
CA THR A 345 -7.23 -11.85 18.86
C THR A 345 -8.70 -11.41 18.86
N VAL A 346 -9.32 -11.42 17.68
CA VAL A 346 -10.76 -11.24 17.51
C VAL A 346 -11.43 -12.62 17.59
N SER A 347 -12.00 -12.94 18.74
CA SER A 347 -12.57 -14.27 19.01
C SER A 347 -13.88 -14.54 18.26
N THR A 348 -14.60 -13.48 17.84
CA THR A 348 -15.95 -13.55 17.23
C THR A 348 -16.03 -14.54 16.07
N TYR A 349 -14.99 -14.62 15.25
CA TYR A 349 -15.01 -15.39 14.00
C TYR A 349 -14.15 -16.66 14.04
N LEU A 350 -13.51 -16.97 15.17
CA LEU A 350 -12.60 -18.12 15.26
C LEU A 350 -13.28 -19.48 15.11
N SER A 351 -14.59 -19.55 15.35
CA SER A 351 -15.39 -20.77 15.17
C SER A 351 -15.74 -21.07 13.70
N ALA A 352 -15.39 -20.18 12.75
CA ALA A 352 -15.55 -20.46 11.34
C ALA A 352 -14.76 -21.72 10.94
N PRO A 353 -15.29 -22.59 10.07
CA PRO A 353 -14.61 -23.81 9.68
C PRO A 353 -13.36 -23.50 8.86
N THR A 354 -12.31 -24.30 9.03
CA THR A 354 -11.08 -24.23 8.22
C THR A 354 -11.29 -24.72 6.80
N THR A 355 -12.27 -25.60 6.58
CA THR A 355 -12.66 -26.16 5.28
C THR A 355 -14.18 -26.12 5.09
N GLY A 356 -14.65 -25.86 3.87
CA GLY A 356 -16.07 -25.72 3.58
C GLY A 356 -16.59 -24.32 3.88
N THR A 357 -17.91 -24.18 3.99
CA THR A 357 -18.56 -22.88 4.19
C THR A 357 -19.45 -22.88 5.42
N ALA A 358 -19.48 -21.77 6.16
CA ALA A 358 -20.46 -21.54 7.23
C ALA A 358 -21.08 -20.15 7.09
N VAL A 359 -22.35 -20.02 7.47
CA VAL A 359 -22.98 -18.70 7.59
C VAL A 359 -22.71 -18.14 8.97
N MET A 360 -22.19 -16.91 9.04
CA MET A 360 -21.99 -16.19 10.29
C MET A 360 -22.45 -14.74 10.14
N THR A 361 -23.05 -14.20 11.20
CA THR A 361 -23.40 -12.78 11.27
C THR A 361 -22.17 -11.97 11.62
N ILE A 362 -21.89 -10.95 10.81
CA ILE A 362 -20.80 -10.00 11.02
C ILE A 362 -21.35 -8.63 11.37
N THR A 363 -20.49 -7.75 11.87
CA THR A 363 -20.74 -6.31 11.95
C THR A 363 -19.90 -5.61 10.89
N LEU A 364 -20.44 -4.60 10.19
CA LEU A 364 -19.69 -3.93 9.11
C LEU A 364 -18.40 -3.25 9.61
N ALA A 365 -18.32 -2.89 10.89
CA ALA A 365 -17.09 -2.42 11.54
C ALA A 365 -15.91 -3.41 11.40
N ASP A 366 -16.19 -4.72 11.38
CA ASP A 366 -15.17 -5.76 11.35
C ASP A 366 -14.73 -6.12 9.92
N ALA A 367 -15.52 -5.73 8.92
CA ALA A 367 -15.33 -6.13 7.53
C ALA A 367 -14.18 -5.35 6.88
N ARG A 368 -13.04 -6.02 6.68
CA ARG A 368 -11.89 -5.44 5.99
C ARG A 368 -11.98 -5.67 4.48
N PRO A 369 -11.84 -4.61 3.67
CA PRO A 369 -11.69 -4.74 2.23
C PRO A 369 -10.46 -5.56 1.81
N THR A 370 -10.59 -6.20 0.66
CA THR A 370 -9.54 -6.94 -0.06
C THR A 370 -9.32 -6.35 -1.45
N GLN A 371 -9.81 -5.12 -1.65
CA GLN A 371 -9.62 -4.29 -2.83
C GLN A 371 -9.47 -2.83 -2.39
N PRO A 372 -8.66 -2.01 -3.07
CA PRO A 372 -8.45 -0.60 -2.73
C PRO A 372 -9.55 0.33 -3.22
N ALA A 373 -10.38 -0.12 -4.15
CA ALA A 373 -11.35 0.73 -4.84
C ALA A 373 -12.67 0.02 -5.05
N ILE A 374 -13.73 0.79 -5.26
CA ILE A 374 -15.05 0.37 -5.71
C ILE A 374 -15.54 1.35 -6.78
N GLY A 375 -16.57 0.99 -7.53
CA GLY A 375 -17.26 1.94 -8.41
C GLY A 375 -18.29 2.74 -7.63
N TYR A 376 -18.05 4.03 -7.42
CA TYR A 376 -18.96 4.87 -6.62
C TYR A 376 -20.34 5.00 -7.25
N ASP A 377 -20.46 5.08 -8.58
CA ASP A 377 -21.76 5.23 -9.23
C ASP A 377 -22.65 4.00 -9.02
N GLN A 378 -22.08 2.80 -8.81
CA GLN A 378 -22.86 1.63 -8.41
C GLN A 378 -23.42 1.77 -6.98
N VAL A 379 -22.66 2.39 -6.07
CA VAL A 379 -23.15 2.72 -4.71
C VAL A 379 -24.18 3.85 -4.78
N TYR A 380 -23.93 4.89 -5.58
CA TYR A 380 -24.85 6.02 -5.77
C TYR A 380 -26.18 5.58 -6.35
N TYR A 381 -26.18 4.65 -7.30
CA TYR A 381 -27.40 3.98 -7.76
C TYR A 381 -28.23 3.44 -6.59
N LYS A 382 -27.61 2.68 -5.68
CA LYS A 382 -28.28 2.11 -4.51
C LYS A 382 -28.76 3.21 -3.57
N GLN A 383 -27.94 4.22 -3.28
CA GLN A 383 -28.30 5.32 -2.39
C GLN A 383 -29.47 6.16 -2.89
N ALA A 384 -29.53 6.41 -4.20
CA ALA A 384 -30.65 7.10 -4.84
C ALA A 384 -31.94 6.28 -4.71
N ARG A 385 -31.83 4.97 -4.94
CA ARG A 385 -32.94 4.03 -4.86
C ARG A 385 -33.53 3.99 -3.45
N TYR A 386 -32.68 3.87 -2.43
CA TYR A 386 -33.07 3.89 -1.01
C TYR A 386 -33.88 5.13 -0.62
N ARG A 387 -33.61 6.27 -1.28
CA ARG A 387 -34.23 7.57 -0.99
C ARG A 387 -35.33 7.98 -1.98
N ASN A 388 -35.72 7.12 -2.92
CA ASN A 388 -36.69 7.50 -3.95
C ASN A 388 -38.13 7.43 -3.42
N THR A 389 -38.78 8.59 -3.29
CA THR A 389 -40.17 8.76 -2.83
C THR A 389 -41.16 9.08 -3.94
N ALA A 390 -40.77 8.98 -5.23
CA ALA A 390 -41.67 9.27 -6.34
C ALA A 390 -42.94 8.41 -6.27
N ASN A 391 -44.11 9.04 -6.47
CA ASN A 391 -45.46 8.50 -6.19
C ASN A 391 -45.83 7.15 -6.86
N SER A 392 -45.03 6.66 -7.80
CA SER A 392 -45.21 5.39 -8.53
C SER A 392 -44.12 4.35 -8.28
N SER A 393 -43.07 4.70 -7.51
CA SER A 393 -41.88 3.88 -7.32
C SER A 393 -42.08 2.84 -6.22
N THR A 394 -41.87 1.55 -6.54
CA THR A 394 -41.77 0.47 -5.54
C THR A 394 -40.39 0.41 -4.86
N GLN A 395 -39.56 1.42 -5.07
CA GLN A 395 -38.16 1.43 -4.65
C GLN A 395 -37.89 2.23 -3.36
N TYR A 396 -38.90 2.87 -2.78
CA TYR A 396 -38.73 3.56 -1.49
C TYR A 396 -38.25 2.58 -0.42
N ARG A 397 -37.16 2.94 0.28
CA ARG A 397 -36.54 2.14 1.35
C ARG A 397 -36.08 0.74 0.89
N LYS A 398 -35.55 0.65 -0.33
CA LYS A 398 -35.04 -0.61 -0.91
C LYS A 398 -33.83 -1.20 -0.18
N GLU A 399 -33.21 -0.48 0.75
CA GLU A 399 -32.11 -0.98 1.57
C GLU A 399 -32.51 -2.19 2.41
N PHE A 400 -33.77 -2.30 2.82
CA PHE A 400 -34.27 -3.46 3.57
C PHE A 400 -34.40 -4.69 2.68
N ASP A 401 -34.93 -4.52 1.46
CA ASP A 401 -35.01 -5.61 0.48
C ASP A 401 -33.60 -6.09 0.08
N ASP A 402 -32.68 -5.17 -0.18
CA ASP A 402 -31.29 -5.51 -0.50
C ASP A 402 -30.59 -6.19 0.69
N TRP A 403 -30.90 -5.79 1.93
CA TRP A 403 -30.41 -6.48 3.12
C TRP A 403 -30.93 -7.92 3.18
N CYS A 404 -32.23 -8.13 2.92
CA CYS A 404 -32.83 -9.47 2.90
C CYS A 404 -32.18 -10.35 1.83
N GLU A 405 -32.02 -9.84 0.61
CA GLU A 405 -31.31 -10.52 -0.48
C GLU A 405 -29.87 -10.88 -0.08
N ALA A 406 -29.12 -9.90 0.46
CA ALA A 406 -27.75 -10.13 0.92
C ALA A 406 -27.65 -11.14 2.07
N ALA A 407 -28.71 -11.29 2.86
CA ALA A 407 -28.83 -12.26 3.92
C ALA A 407 -29.21 -13.67 3.45
N GLY A 408 -29.38 -13.89 2.13
CA GLY A 408 -29.80 -15.16 1.55
C GLY A 408 -31.30 -15.43 1.75
N LEU A 409 -32.08 -14.39 2.02
CA LEU A 409 -33.53 -14.45 2.19
C LEU A 409 -34.20 -13.97 0.90
N THR A 410 -35.29 -14.63 0.50
CA THR A 410 -35.97 -14.30 -0.76
C THR A 410 -36.64 -12.93 -0.71
N ASP A 411 -36.62 -12.19 -1.82
CA ASP A 411 -37.42 -10.99 -2.06
C ASP A 411 -38.78 -11.28 -2.73
N ALA A 412 -39.01 -12.52 -3.15
CA ALA A 412 -39.77 -12.76 -4.36
C ALA A 412 -41.31 -12.86 -4.22
N LYS A 413 -41.89 -13.07 -3.03
CA LYS A 413 -43.35 -13.40 -2.96
C LYS A 413 -44.15 -12.85 -1.78
N SER A 414 -43.55 -12.13 -0.84
CA SER A 414 -44.29 -11.44 0.23
C SER A 414 -43.50 -10.20 0.61
N LYS A 415 -44.04 -9.00 0.34
CA LYS A 415 -43.32 -7.75 0.56
C LYS A 415 -42.74 -7.72 1.98
N SER A 416 -41.45 -7.43 2.10
CA SER A 416 -40.82 -7.13 3.38
C SER A 416 -41.70 -6.16 4.16
N VAL A 417 -42.00 -6.45 5.42
CA VAL A 417 -42.79 -5.52 6.25
C VAL A 417 -41.85 -4.48 6.78
N VAL A 418 -41.90 -3.28 6.20
CA VAL A 418 -41.03 -2.17 6.56
C VAL A 418 -41.88 -1.02 7.11
N LEU A 419 -41.62 -0.64 8.37
CA LEU A 419 -42.27 0.47 9.06
C LEU A 419 -41.38 1.71 9.00
N GLY A 420 -41.94 2.91 9.18
CA GLY A 420 -41.15 4.15 9.21
C GLY A 420 -40.06 4.17 10.31
N THR A 421 -40.15 3.28 11.30
CA THR A 421 -39.18 3.10 12.37
C THR A 421 -38.12 2.02 12.08
N SER A 422 -38.22 1.27 10.98
CA SER A 422 -37.26 0.21 10.68
C SER A 422 -35.85 0.76 10.46
N LYS A 423 -34.85 0.00 10.90
CA LYS A 423 -33.43 0.34 10.79
C LYS A 423 -32.63 -0.88 10.33
N ILE A 424 -31.77 -0.72 9.34
CA ILE A 424 -31.02 -1.85 8.76
C ILE A 424 -29.96 -2.43 9.71
N ASN A 425 -29.56 -1.69 10.76
CA ASN A 425 -28.72 -2.20 11.83
C ASN A 425 -29.50 -2.93 12.94
N ASP A 426 -30.83 -2.99 12.85
CA ASP A 426 -31.69 -3.74 13.75
C ASP A 426 -32.70 -4.57 12.95
N SER A 427 -32.31 -5.81 12.63
CA SER A 427 -33.14 -6.76 11.87
C SER A 427 -34.42 -7.18 12.60
N SER A 428 -34.63 -6.81 13.87
CA SER A 428 -35.90 -7.05 14.57
C SER A 428 -36.99 -6.04 14.16
N THR A 429 -36.61 -4.96 13.50
CA THR A 429 -37.51 -3.85 13.15
C THR A 429 -38.15 -3.97 11.76
N PHE A 430 -37.81 -5.01 11.00
CA PHE A 430 -38.38 -5.32 9.69
C PHE A 430 -38.41 -6.82 9.45
N THR A 431 -39.28 -7.27 8.55
CA THR A 431 -39.42 -8.70 8.23
C THR A 431 -38.97 -8.96 6.80
N CYS A 432 -38.08 -9.93 6.61
CA CYS A 432 -37.74 -10.48 5.29
C CYS A 432 -38.67 -11.64 4.92
N SER A 433 -38.97 -11.79 3.63
CA SER A 433 -39.56 -13.03 3.13
C SER A 433 -38.52 -14.15 3.00
N GLY A 434 -38.95 -15.41 3.05
CA GLY A 434 -38.07 -16.57 2.93
C GLY A 434 -37.82 -17.29 4.26
N SER A 435 -37.05 -18.37 4.20
CA SER A 435 -36.79 -19.23 5.37
C SER A 435 -35.41 -18.95 5.96
N SER A 436 -35.36 -18.55 7.22
CA SER A 436 -34.09 -18.43 7.97
C SER A 436 -33.40 -19.78 8.21
N THR A 437 -34.08 -20.90 7.98
CA THR A 437 -33.52 -22.25 8.06
C THR A 437 -33.07 -22.81 6.71
N ALA A 438 -33.37 -22.11 5.61
CA ALA A 438 -32.98 -22.49 4.25
C ALA A 438 -32.52 -21.24 3.47
N LEU A 439 -31.41 -20.66 3.92
CA LEU A 439 -30.79 -19.51 3.27
C LEU A 439 -30.24 -19.90 1.90
N ASP A 440 -30.43 -19.03 0.91
CA ASP A 440 -29.74 -19.12 -0.38
C ASP A 440 -28.30 -18.64 -0.23
N THR A 441 -27.43 -19.54 0.21
CA THR A 441 -26.01 -19.22 0.42
C THR A 441 -25.26 -18.91 -0.87
N ALA A 442 -25.81 -19.20 -2.05
CA ALA A 442 -25.19 -18.89 -3.33
C ALA A 442 -25.33 -17.40 -3.70
N SER A 443 -26.38 -16.72 -3.24
CA SER A 443 -26.57 -15.27 -3.44
C SER A 443 -25.93 -14.41 -2.35
N MET A 444 -25.60 -15.01 -1.19
CA MET A 444 -24.95 -14.33 -0.08
C MET A 444 -23.52 -13.86 -0.40
N LYS A 445 -23.12 -12.78 0.26
CA LYS A 445 -21.75 -12.27 0.22
C LYS A 445 -20.82 -13.13 1.04
N SER A 446 -19.51 -12.97 0.83
CA SER A 446 -18.52 -13.88 1.38
C SER A 446 -17.30 -13.20 1.96
N ALA A 447 -16.68 -13.88 2.92
CA ALA A 447 -15.46 -13.44 3.57
C ALA A 447 -14.61 -14.65 3.99
N VAL A 448 -13.38 -14.38 4.44
CA VAL A 448 -12.51 -15.33 5.13
C VAL A 448 -12.08 -14.77 6.47
N VAL A 449 -11.77 -15.66 7.41
CA VAL A 449 -11.16 -15.28 8.68
C VAL A 449 -9.64 -15.33 8.50
N GLY A 450 -8.98 -14.18 8.56
CA GLY A 450 -7.53 -14.05 8.48
C GLY A 450 -6.83 -14.16 9.84
N PRO A 451 -5.51 -13.85 9.89
CA PRO A 451 -4.70 -13.92 11.09
C PRO A 451 -5.36 -13.25 12.29
N LYS A 452 -5.23 -13.87 13.46
CA LYS A 452 -5.81 -13.39 14.73
C LYS A 452 -7.34 -13.22 14.72
N GLY A 453 -8.05 -13.83 13.76
CA GLY A 453 -9.51 -13.78 13.69
C GLY A 453 -10.06 -12.54 12.97
N LEU A 454 -9.21 -11.74 12.32
CA LEU A 454 -9.67 -10.60 11.52
C LEU A 454 -10.51 -11.05 10.32
N LEU A 455 -11.57 -10.31 10.02
CA LEU A 455 -12.46 -10.64 8.90
C LEU A 455 -12.05 -9.89 7.63
N TYR A 456 -11.86 -10.62 6.53
CA TYR A 456 -11.53 -10.07 5.20
C TYR A 456 -12.59 -10.45 4.18
N LEU A 457 -13.25 -9.47 3.58
CA LEU A 457 -14.28 -9.72 2.56
C LEU A 457 -13.67 -10.34 1.31
N THR A 458 -14.32 -11.34 0.73
CA THR A 458 -13.99 -11.84 -0.61
C THR A 458 -15.00 -11.37 -1.64
N ASP A 459 -16.23 -11.09 -1.23
CA ASP A 459 -17.27 -10.40 -2.02
C ASP A 459 -18.07 -9.45 -1.11
N GLY A 460 -18.76 -8.49 -1.71
CA GLY A 460 -19.74 -7.64 -1.03
C GLY A 460 -19.29 -6.19 -0.79
N HIS A 461 -18.12 -5.76 -1.27
CA HIS A 461 -17.57 -4.42 -0.99
C HIS A 461 -18.54 -3.29 -1.40
N HIS A 462 -19.19 -3.38 -2.57
CA HIS A 462 -20.20 -2.41 -2.99
C HIS A 462 -21.51 -2.54 -2.19
N SER A 463 -22.01 -3.76 -1.97
CA SER A 463 -23.27 -3.99 -1.23
C SER A 463 -23.16 -3.48 0.19
N PHE A 464 -22.10 -3.85 0.90
CA PHE A 464 -21.88 -3.47 2.28
C PHE A 464 -21.46 -2.00 2.42
N THR A 465 -20.77 -1.42 1.44
CA THR A 465 -20.61 0.05 1.37
C THR A 465 -21.95 0.75 1.16
N SER A 466 -22.88 0.16 0.40
CA SER A 466 -24.22 0.71 0.24
C SER A 466 -25.01 0.66 1.55
N PHE A 467 -24.89 -0.41 2.34
CA PHE A 467 -25.48 -0.49 3.69
C PHE A 467 -24.81 0.48 4.68
N TRP A 468 -23.50 0.66 4.59
CA TRP A 468 -22.78 1.64 5.40
C TRP A 468 -23.37 3.05 5.25
N HIS A 469 -23.77 3.41 4.02
CA HIS A 469 -24.32 4.74 3.70
C HIS A 469 -25.86 4.80 3.67
N ALA A 470 -26.53 3.70 4.00
CA ALA A 470 -27.99 3.63 3.96
C ALA A 470 -28.64 4.68 4.89
N PRO A 471 -29.76 5.29 4.47
CA PRO A 471 -30.37 6.39 5.20
C PRO A 471 -30.93 5.97 6.57
N ASP A 472 -31.43 4.73 6.68
CA ASP A 472 -32.10 4.23 7.88
C ASP A 472 -31.25 3.22 8.66
N GLY A 473 -30.35 3.73 9.51
CA GLY A 473 -29.53 2.89 10.39
C GLY A 473 -28.27 2.34 9.73
N GLY A 474 -27.80 2.95 8.64
CA GLY A 474 -26.49 2.66 8.08
C GLY A 474 -25.34 2.96 9.04
N GLY A 475 -24.18 2.42 8.72
CA GLY A 475 -22.92 2.69 9.40
C GLY A 475 -22.26 1.41 9.94
N SER A 476 -21.32 1.61 10.86
CA SER A 476 -20.45 0.54 11.36
C SER A 476 -21.18 -0.55 12.13
N THR A 477 -22.34 -0.27 12.71
CA THR A 477 -23.10 -1.21 13.56
C THR A 477 -24.06 -2.12 12.79
N VAL A 478 -24.17 -1.95 11.47
CA VAL A 478 -25.00 -2.83 10.64
C VAL A 478 -24.52 -4.27 10.76
N LYS A 479 -25.47 -5.17 11.04
CA LYS A 479 -25.24 -6.62 11.12
C LYS A 479 -25.79 -7.31 9.88
N ILE A 480 -25.03 -8.24 9.33
CA ILE A 480 -25.44 -8.99 8.13
C ILE A 480 -24.87 -10.41 8.19
N PRO A 481 -25.66 -11.47 7.92
CA PRO A 481 -25.12 -12.80 7.74
C PRO A 481 -24.37 -12.89 6.42
N LEU A 482 -23.21 -13.55 6.43
CA LEU A 482 -22.41 -13.80 5.24
C LEU A 482 -21.81 -15.20 5.27
N VAL A 483 -21.32 -15.66 4.12
CA VAL A 483 -20.67 -16.96 3.96
C VAL A 483 -19.18 -16.85 4.26
N MET A 484 -18.73 -17.50 5.32
CA MET A 484 -17.32 -17.72 5.60
C MET A 484 -16.79 -18.83 4.68
N LYS A 485 -15.86 -18.48 3.79
CA LYS A 485 -15.24 -19.39 2.81
C LYS A 485 -13.95 -20.06 3.31
N GLY A 486 -13.47 -19.70 4.50
CA GLY A 486 -12.30 -20.33 5.12
C GLY A 486 -11.82 -19.62 6.38
N ASN A 487 -11.02 -20.34 7.17
CA ASN A 487 -10.42 -19.84 8.41
C ASN A 487 -8.90 -20.06 8.40
N TYR A 488 -8.18 -18.94 8.31
CA TYR A 488 -6.74 -18.77 8.30
C TYR A 488 -6.23 -18.08 9.57
N SER A 489 -6.97 -18.15 10.68
CA SER A 489 -6.59 -17.48 11.93
C SER A 489 -5.26 -17.95 12.52
N SER A 490 -4.79 -19.14 12.17
CA SER A 490 -3.49 -19.70 12.53
C SER A 490 -2.35 -19.28 11.59
N TYR A 491 -2.66 -18.65 10.45
CA TYR A 491 -1.65 -18.22 9.49
C TYR A 491 -0.94 -16.97 10.01
N THR A 492 0.31 -16.82 9.59
CA THR A 492 1.04 -15.55 9.70
C THR A 492 0.56 -14.57 8.64
N ASN A 493 0.87 -13.27 8.77
CA ASN A 493 0.42 -12.28 7.79
C ASN A 493 0.98 -12.59 6.39
N ALA A 494 2.27 -12.93 6.27
CA ALA A 494 2.87 -13.26 4.99
C ALA A 494 2.21 -14.49 4.35
N ALA A 495 2.01 -15.57 5.12
CA ALA A 495 1.38 -16.79 4.62
C ALA A 495 -0.09 -16.56 4.22
N PHE A 496 -0.84 -15.79 5.00
CA PHE A 496 -2.23 -15.46 4.70
C PHE A 496 -2.34 -14.70 3.38
N TRP A 497 -1.56 -13.65 3.18
CA TRP A 497 -1.65 -12.85 1.96
C TRP A 497 -1.15 -13.59 0.72
N ARG A 498 -0.15 -14.47 0.85
CA ARG A 498 0.20 -15.42 -0.23
C ARG A 498 -0.97 -16.34 -0.58
N ALA A 499 -1.65 -16.90 0.41
CA ALA A 499 -2.83 -17.74 0.19
C ALA A 499 -3.97 -16.97 -0.51
N MET A 500 -4.24 -15.73 -0.08
CA MET A 500 -5.23 -14.84 -0.72
C MET A 500 -4.88 -14.52 -2.18
N ARG A 501 -3.60 -14.21 -2.47
CA ARG A 501 -3.13 -14.00 -3.86
C ARG A 501 -3.27 -15.27 -4.70
N ALA A 502 -2.84 -16.42 -4.18
CA ALA A 502 -2.93 -17.70 -4.88
C ALA A 502 -4.38 -18.10 -5.17
N ALA A 503 -5.30 -17.83 -4.24
CA ALA A 503 -6.73 -18.07 -4.40
C ALA A 503 -7.44 -17.02 -5.28
N LYS A 504 -6.75 -15.97 -5.71
CA LYS A 504 -7.32 -14.81 -6.45
C LYS A 504 -8.49 -14.14 -5.71
N THR A 505 -8.44 -14.08 -4.38
CA THR A 505 -9.47 -13.48 -3.50
C THR A 505 -9.07 -12.10 -2.97
N VAL A 506 -8.05 -11.47 -3.57
CA VAL A 506 -7.62 -10.11 -3.30
C VAL A 506 -7.32 -9.37 -4.61
N TRP A 507 -7.69 -8.10 -4.69
CA TRP A 507 -7.39 -7.20 -5.80
C TRP A 507 -6.39 -6.13 -5.34
N LEU A 508 -5.17 -6.19 -5.84
CA LEU A 508 -4.05 -5.34 -5.40
C LEU A 508 -3.64 -4.32 -6.48
N LYS A 509 -4.62 -3.70 -7.14
CA LYS A 509 -4.40 -2.65 -8.14
C LYS A 509 -5.29 -1.45 -7.86
N ASN A 510 -4.70 -0.26 -7.84
CA ASN A 510 -5.43 1.01 -7.78
C ASN A 510 -6.24 1.25 -9.08
N PRO A 511 -7.18 2.23 -9.09
CA PRO A 511 -7.99 2.54 -10.28
C PRO A 511 -7.17 2.85 -11.54
N ASP A 512 -6.02 3.51 -11.37
CA ASP A 512 -5.06 3.85 -12.42
C ASP A 512 -4.26 2.63 -12.96
N GLY A 513 -4.46 1.45 -12.36
CA GLY A 513 -3.73 0.21 -12.69
C GLY A 513 -2.44 0.02 -11.90
N THR A 514 -2.03 1.01 -11.09
CA THR A 514 -0.82 0.94 -10.27
C THR A 514 -0.94 -0.19 -9.25
N ALA A 515 0.05 -1.09 -9.20
CA ALA A 515 0.10 -2.18 -8.23
C ALA A 515 0.29 -1.63 -6.81
N ILE A 516 -0.41 -2.25 -5.85
CA ILE A 516 -0.26 -2.01 -4.41
C ILE A 516 0.05 -3.31 -3.71
N THR A 517 0.32 -3.24 -2.40
CA THR A 517 0.47 -4.41 -1.56
C THR A 517 -0.70 -4.53 -0.57
N PRO A 518 -0.86 -5.68 0.10
CA PRO A 518 -1.87 -5.83 1.12
C PRO A 518 -1.82 -4.79 2.26
N ALA A 519 -0.64 -4.26 2.59
CA ALA A 519 -0.47 -3.23 3.61
C ALA A 519 -1.12 -1.87 3.23
N ASP A 520 -1.40 -1.66 1.94
CA ASP A 520 -2.04 -0.45 1.42
C ASP A 520 -3.56 -0.60 1.28
N LEU A 521 -4.12 -1.78 1.57
CA LEU A 521 -5.56 -2.00 1.53
C LEU A 521 -6.26 -1.17 2.61
N PRO A 522 -7.46 -0.61 2.32
CA PRO A 522 -8.28 0.05 3.32
C PRO A 522 -8.63 -0.91 4.46
N THR A 523 -8.74 -0.38 5.67
CA THR A 523 -9.05 -1.17 6.86
C THR A 523 -10.54 -1.19 7.20
N GLN A 524 -11.35 -0.39 6.50
CA GLN A 524 -12.78 -0.26 6.73
C GLN A 524 -13.54 -0.07 5.40
N LEU A 525 -14.81 -0.47 5.40
CA LEU A 525 -15.76 -0.16 4.35
C LEU A 525 -16.21 1.30 4.41
N GLY A 526 -16.81 1.77 3.31
CA GLY A 526 -17.41 3.09 3.23
C GLY A 526 -16.67 4.04 2.29
N ILE A 527 -17.45 4.79 1.50
CA ILE A 527 -16.99 6.02 0.85
C ILE A 527 -16.40 6.95 1.92
N GLY A 528 -15.14 7.38 1.71
CA GLY A 528 -14.40 8.23 2.65
C GLY A 528 -13.52 7.48 3.66
N ASN A 529 -13.64 6.15 3.75
CA ASN A 529 -12.84 5.31 4.68
C ASN A 529 -11.66 4.60 3.99
N GLY A 530 -11.20 5.13 2.86
CA GLY A 530 -10.02 4.67 2.13
C GLY A 530 -10.30 3.89 0.85
N LEU A 531 -11.51 3.36 0.65
CA LEU A 531 -11.94 2.82 -0.64
C LEU A 531 -12.00 3.95 -1.68
N GLN A 532 -11.19 3.86 -2.73
CA GLN A 532 -11.16 4.83 -3.83
C GLN A 532 -12.34 4.61 -4.80
N ASP A 533 -12.64 5.63 -5.60
CA ASP A 533 -13.52 5.48 -6.76
C ASP A 533 -12.73 4.93 -7.95
N ASP A 534 -13.25 3.89 -8.59
CA ASP A 534 -12.82 3.39 -9.89
C ASP A 534 -13.95 3.62 -10.92
N PRO A 535 -13.85 4.66 -11.76
CA PRO A 535 -14.84 4.96 -12.79
C PRO A 535 -15.01 3.84 -13.83
N TYR A 536 -13.96 3.06 -14.11
CA TYR A 536 -14.10 1.90 -15.00
C TYR A 536 -14.85 0.77 -14.31
N ARG A 537 -14.63 0.56 -13.01
CA ARG A 537 -15.43 -0.39 -12.22
C ARG A 537 -16.91 0.02 -12.19
N SER A 538 -17.21 1.31 -12.14
CA SER A 538 -18.58 1.84 -12.30
C SER A 538 -19.13 1.58 -13.71
N LEU A 539 -18.36 1.91 -14.75
CA LEU A 539 -18.73 1.68 -16.15
C LEU A 539 -19.14 0.23 -16.40
N ILE A 540 -18.32 -0.74 -15.97
CA ILE A 540 -18.62 -2.16 -16.20
C ILE A 540 -19.94 -2.57 -15.54
N TYR A 541 -20.26 -2.09 -14.34
CA TYR A 541 -21.56 -2.36 -13.72
C TYR A 541 -22.74 -1.93 -14.60
N PHE A 542 -22.60 -0.83 -15.33
CA PHE A 542 -23.63 -0.37 -16.27
C PHE A 542 -23.66 -1.17 -17.57
N THR A 543 -22.56 -1.80 -17.99
CA THR A 543 -22.52 -2.73 -19.14
C THR A 543 -23.11 -4.10 -18.86
N ARG A 544 -23.39 -4.43 -17.59
CA ARG A 544 -24.06 -5.70 -17.22
C ARG A 544 -25.43 -5.81 -17.88
N ASP A 545 -25.68 -6.97 -18.47
CA ASP A 545 -26.82 -7.36 -19.31
C ASP A 545 -26.92 -6.58 -20.64
N VAL A 546 -25.94 -5.71 -20.92
CA VAL A 546 -25.80 -4.99 -22.20
C VAL A 546 -24.69 -5.60 -23.07
N GLY A 547 -23.50 -5.82 -22.49
CA GLY A 547 -22.35 -6.41 -23.17
C GLY A 547 -21.85 -7.73 -22.56
N TYR A 548 -22.19 -8.00 -21.30
CA TYR A 548 -21.89 -9.27 -20.62
C TYR A 548 -22.99 -9.59 -19.60
N SER A 549 -23.21 -10.88 -19.32
CA SER A 549 -24.03 -11.36 -18.19
C SER A 549 -23.12 -12.01 -17.16
N GLN A 550 -23.40 -11.82 -15.88
CA GLN A 550 -22.62 -12.45 -14.81
C GLN A 550 -22.73 -14.00 -14.90
N PRO A 551 -21.63 -14.75 -15.12
CA PRO A 551 -21.67 -16.20 -15.16
C PRO A 551 -22.08 -16.81 -13.80
N ALA A 552 -22.74 -17.97 -13.82
CA ALA A 552 -23.12 -18.69 -12.60
C ALA A 552 -21.91 -18.97 -11.69
N ASN A 553 -20.77 -19.36 -12.28
CA ASN A 553 -19.50 -19.58 -11.58
C ASN A 553 -18.53 -18.41 -11.86
N SER A 554 -18.97 -17.20 -11.52
CA SER A 554 -18.17 -15.98 -11.69
C SER A 554 -16.85 -16.07 -10.92
N THR A 555 -15.78 -15.58 -11.55
CA THR A 555 -14.54 -15.31 -10.80
C THR A 555 -14.75 -14.12 -9.86
N GLU A 556 -14.07 -14.11 -8.72
CA GLU A 556 -13.95 -12.90 -7.90
C GLU A 556 -13.34 -11.78 -8.76
N PHE A 557 -13.78 -10.53 -8.52
CA PHE A 557 -13.35 -9.33 -9.25
C PHE A 557 -13.63 -9.32 -10.76
N LEU A 558 -14.62 -10.08 -11.24
CA LEU A 558 -15.00 -10.17 -12.66
C LEU A 558 -15.04 -8.81 -13.37
N GLU A 559 -15.69 -7.81 -12.77
CA GLU A 559 -15.79 -6.48 -13.37
C GLU A 559 -14.46 -5.73 -13.44
N PHE A 560 -13.54 -5.96 -12.49
CA PHE A 560 -12.23 -5.34 -12.55
C PHE A 560 -11.37 -5.89 -13.68
N TYR A 561 -11.50 -7.18 -14.00
CA TYR A 561 -10.80 -7.76 -15.16
C TYR A 561 -11.32 -7.21 -16.48
N TRP A 562 -12.64 -7.01 -16.61
CA TRP A 562 -13.22 -6.33 -17.77
C TRP A 562 -12.77 -4.86 -17.85
N ALA A 563 -12.71 -4.16 -16.72
CA ALA A 563 -12.19 -2.79 -16.64
C ALA A 563 -10.70 -2.73 -17.05
N GLU A 564 -9.87 -3.67 -16.59
CA GLU A 564 -8.48 -3.82 -16.99
C GLU A 564 -8.35 -4.03 -18.51
N TRP A 565 -9.17 -4.92 -19.07
CA TRP A 565 -9.18 -5.20 -20.51
C TRP A 565 -9.57 -3.98 -21.36
N LEU A 566 -10.63 -3.26 -21.00
CA LEU A 566 -11.08 -2.06 -21.74
C LEU A 566 -10.06 -0.93 -21.72
N LYS A 567 -9.30 -0.79 -20.63
CA LYS A 567 -8.22 0.21 -20.51
C LYS A 567 -7.02 -0.14 -21.39
N ALA A 568 -6.74 -1.43 -21.56
CA ALA A 568 -5.59 -1.91 -22.32
C ALA A 568 -5.78 -1.70 -23.83
N ALA A 569 -4.67 -1.63 -24.57
CA ALA A 569 -4.71 -1.66 -26.03
C ALA A 569 -5.18 -3.05 -26.52
N PRO A 570 -5.94 -3.14 -27.63
CA PRO A 570 -6.28 -2.05 -28.54
C PRO A 570 -7.55 -1.25 -28.19
N GLN A 571 -8.32 -1.65 -27.17
CA GLN A 571 -9.58 -0.98 -26.80
C GLN A 571 -9.32 0.47 -26.37
N SER A 572 -8.36 0.67 -25.47
CA SER A 572 -7.89 1.98 -25.02
C SER A 572 -9.03 2.96 -24.72
N ILE A 573 -10.10 2.46 -24.09
CA ILE A 573 -11.23 3.30 -23.65
C ILE A 573 -10.67 4.30 -22.67
N ASP A 574 -10.78 5.58 -23.02
CA ASP A 574 -10.31 6.70 -22.21
C ASP A 574 -11.51 7.48 -21.67
N LEU A 575 -11.84 7.21 -20.41
CA LEU A 575 -12.97 7.86 -19.73
C LEU A 575 -12.80 9.38 -19.58
N SER A 576 -11.61 9.94 -19.72
CA SER A 576 -11.41 11.39 -19.69
C SER A 576 -12.05 12.11 -20.88
N LYS A 577 -12.34 11.39 -21.97
CA LYS A 577 -13.04 11.90 -23.15
C LYS A 577 -14.56 11.98 -22.98
N TYR A 578 -15.09 11.49 -21.86
CA TYR A 578 -16.51 11.47 -21.57
C TYR A 578 -16.82 12.34 -20.35
N THR A 579 -17.93 13.08 -20.41
CA THR A 579 -18.48 13.76 -19.24
C THR A 579 -19.38 12.79 -18.49
N LEU A 580 -18.83 12.06 -17.51
CA LEU A 580 -19.59 11.06 -16.75
C LEU A 580 -20.70 11.66 -15.87
N THR A 581 -20.80 13.00 -15.79
CA THR A 581 -21.90 13.80 -15.21
C THR A 581 -23.05 14.11 -16.14
N ASP A 582 -22.89 13.84 -17.43
CA ASP A 582 -23.95 13.95 -18.40
C ASP A 582 -24.45 12.55 -18.79
N ALA A 583 -25.77 12.37 -18.78
CA ALA A 583 -26.37 11.08 -19.08
C ALA A 583 -26.08 10.60 -20.51
N THR A 584 -26.10 11.51 -21.48
CA THR A 584 -25.86 11.19 -22.90
C THR A 584 -24.41 10.78 -23.11
N SER A 585 -23.47 11.53 -22.54
CA SER A 585 -22.05 11.21 -22.62
C SER A 585 -21.71 9.92 -21.88
N TYR A 586 -22.33 9.63 -20.72
CA TYR A 586 -22.09 8.39 -20.00
C TYR A 586 -22.69 7.18 -20.73
N LEU A 587 -23.91 7.30 -21.28
CA LEU A 587 -24.48 6.28 -22.16
C LEU A 587 -23.58 5.99 -23.37
N SER A 588 -22.92 7.01 -23.92
CA SER A 588 -21.95 6.84 -25.01
C SER A 588 -20.72 6.04 -24.56
N ALA A 589 -20.21 6.27 -23.36
CA ALA A 589 -19.13 5.47 -22.78
C ALA A 589 -19.55 4.01 -22.56
N ILE A 590 -20.75 3.79 -22.02
CA ILE A 590 -21.32 2.46 -21.78
C ILE A 590 -21.50 1.71 -23.10
N ARG A 591 -22.00 2.39 -24.14
CA ARG A 591 -22.16 1.80 -25.47
C ARG A 591 -20.83 1.41 -26.09
N ALA A 592 -19.83 2.30 -26.04
CA ALA A 592 -18.49 2.00 -26.56
C ALA A 592 -17.91 0.75 -25.87
N ALA A 593 -17.90 0.73 -24.54
CA ALA A 593 -17.43 -0.39 -23.75
C ALA A 593 -18.17 -1.71 -24.07
N ALA A 594 -19.51 -1.70 -24.01
CA ALA A 594 -20.30 -2.90 -24.26
C ALA A 594 -20.18 -3.39 -25.72
N THR A 595 -19.99 -2.49 -26.68
CA THR A 595 -19.73 -2.86 -28.09
C THR A 595 -18.41 -3.59 -28.23
N ASP A 596 -17.34 -3.11 -27.59
CA ASP A 596 -16.05 -3.81 -27.56
C ASP A 596 -16.16 -5.18 -26.91
N MET A 597 -16.91 -5.29 -25.80
CA MET A 597 -17.12 -6.56 -25.10
C MET A 597 -17.83 -7.60 -25.96
N VAL A 598 -18.88 -7.24 -26.70
CA VAL A 598 -19.56 -8.21 -27.60
C VAL A 598 -18.80 -8.45 -28.90
N GLY A 599 -17.95 -7.51 -29.31
CA GLY A 599 -17.13 -7.61 -30.52
C GLY A 599 -15.85 -8.42 -30.37
N THR A 600 -15.35 -8.63 -29.14
CA THR A 600 -14.13 -9.41 -28.91
C THR A 600 -14.33 -10.90 -29.19
N ALA A 601 -13.28 -11.61 -29.62
CA ALA A 601 -13.36 -13.05 -29.82
C ALA A 601 -13.66 -13.79 -28.50
N ASP A 602 -14.44 -14.88 -28.58
CA ASP A 602 -14.82 -15.67 -27.41
C ASP A 602 -13.62 -16.20 -26.64
N THR A 603 -12.50 -16.47 -27.34
CA THR A 603 -11.24 -16.99 -26.80
C THR A 603 -10.31 -15.91 -26.25
N THR A 604 -10.64 -14.62 -26.38
CA THR A 604 -9.80 -13.54 -25.86
C THR A 604 -9.70 -13.63 -24.34
N ILE A 605 -8.49 -13.61 -23.79
CA ILE A 605 -8.30 -13.54 -22.33
C ILE A 605 -8.64 -12.13 -21.84
N ILE A 606 -9.51 -12.04 -20.84
CA ILE A 606 -9.96 -10.75 -20.30
C ILE A 606 -9.08 -10.33 -19.14
N GLY A 607 -8.32 -9.26 -19.35
CA GLY A 607 -7.40 -8.69 -18.36
C GLY A 607 -6.44 -9.75 -17.81
N SER A 608 -6.14 -9.64 -16.52
CA SER A 608 -5.30 -10.62 -15.80
C SER A 608 -6.07 -11.82 -15.23
N SER A 609 -7.31 -12.07 -15.66
CA SER A 609 -8.15 -13.13 -15.09
C SER A 609 -7.62 -14.54 -15.38
N GLY A 610 -6.99 -14.72 -16.54
CA GLY A 610 -6.68 -16.03 -17.13
C GLY A 610 -7.92 -16.76 -17.67
N LYS A 611 -9.07 -16.07 -17.79
CA LYS A 611 -10.32 -16.59 -18.35
C LYS A 611 -10.63 -15.92 -19.67
N THR A 612 -11.26 -16.68 -20.56
CA THR A 612 -11.72 -16.23 -21.88
C THR A 612 -12.95 -15.31 -21.77
N ALA A 613 -13.24 -14.52 -22.81
CA ALA A 613 -14.39 -13.64 -22.88
C ALA A 613 -15.70 -14.40 -22.65
N LEU A 614 -15.82 -15.60 -23.21
CA LEU A 614 -16.99 -16.48 -23.02
C LEU A 614 -17.14 -16.91 -21.55
N GLU A 615 -16.06 -17.35 -20.91
CA GLU A 615 -16.06 -17.72 -19.48
C GLU A 615 -16.31 -16.51 -18.55
N MET A 616 -16.02 -15.31 -19.04
CA MET A 616 -16.24 -14.03 -18.37
C MET A 616 -17.63 -13.43 -18.67
N GLY A 617 -18.48 -14.19 -19.37
CA GLY A 617 -19.89 -13.89 -19.54
C GLY A 617 -20.22 -12.96 -20.70
N LYS A 618 -19.31 -12.80 -21.67
CA LYS A 618 -19.58 -12.05 -22.91
C LYS A 618 -20.93 -12.45 -23.51
N LEU A 619 -21.73 -11.45 -23.92
CA LEU A 619 -22.95 -11.68 -24.69
C LEU A 619 -22.65 -11.89 -26.18
N ALA A 620 -23.52 -12.66 -26.85
CA ALA A 620 -23.43 -12.88 -28.29
C ALA A 620 -23.72 -11.61 -29.12
N ALA A 621 -24.51 -10.69 -28.57
CA ALA A 621 -24.85 -9.42 -29.21
C ALA A 621 -25.12 -8.33 -28.16
N PHE A 622 -24.98 -7.07 -28.58
CA PHE A 622 -25.33 -5.92 -27.76
C PHE A 622 -26.83 -5.88 -27.49
N SER A 623 -27.23 -5.73 -26.22
CA SER A 623 -28.65 -5.62 -25.84
C SER A 623 -29.14 -4.16 -25.92
N GLU A 624 -29.76 -3.80 -27.05
CA GLU A 624 -30.42 -2.49 -27.21
C GLU A 624 -31.55 -2.27 -26.20
N THR A 625 -32.29 -3.34 -25.88
CA THR A 625 -33.38 -3.29 -24.91
C THR A 625 -32.87 -2.93 -23.52
N GLU A 626 -31.88 -3.65 -23.00
CA GLU A 626 -31.33 -3.35 -21.67
C GLU A 626 -30.66 -1.98 -21.65
N PHE A 627 -29.91 -1.62 -22.71
CA PHE A 627 -29.28 -0.32 -22.83
C PHE A 627 -30.28 0.85 -22.75
N ALA A 628 -31.41 0.74 -23.45
CA ALA A 628 -32.44 1.78 -23.47
C ALA A 628 -33.05 2.05 -22.08
N THR A 629 -33.05 1.06 -21.19
CA THR A 629 -33.61 1.23 -19.83
C THR A 629 -32.66 1.93 -18.85
N LEU A 630 -31.37 2.05 -19.18
CA LEU A 630 -30.34 2.53 -18.25
C LEU A 630 -30.63 3.93 -17.69
N ASN A 631 -31.19 4.81 -18.52
CA ASN A 631 -31.46 6.20 -18.18
C ASN A 631 -32.95 6.53 -18.13
N THR A 632 -33.82 5.53 -17.92
CA THR A 632 -35.24 5.79 -17.62
C THR A 632 -35.36 6.69 -16.38
N ALA A 633 -36.14 7.76 -16.47
CA ALA A 633 -36.17 8.82 -15.46
C ALA A 633 -36.54 8.31 -14.05
N THR A 634 -36.01 8.97 -13.01
CA THR A 634 -36.20 8.58 -11.60
C THR A 634 -37.65 8.66 -11.11
N THR A 635 -38.52 9.34 -11.86
CA THR A 635 -39.96 9.48 -11.62
C THR A 635 -40.80 8.35 -12.20
N GLU A 636 -40.23 7.53 -13.09
CA GLU A 636 -40.94 6.41 -13.72
C GLU A 636 -41.14 5.24 -12.75
N ALA A 637 -42.04 4.32 -13.09
CA ALA A 637 -42.31 3.14 -12.26
C ALA A 637 -41.10 2.17 -12.16
N LYS A 638 -40.26 2.14 -13.20
CA LYS A 638 -39.03 1.35 -13.27
C LYS A 638 -37.86 2.22 -13.73
N PRO A 639 -37.31 3.09 -12.85
CA PRO A 639 -36.21 3.95 -13.25
C PRO A 639 -34.93 3.18 -13.55
N GLY A 640 -34.12 3.77 -14.41
CA GLY A 640 -32.86 3.20 -14.86
C GLY A 640 -31.75 3.31 -13.83
N LYS A 641 -30.84 2.33 -13.82
CA LYS A 641 -29.71 2.30 -12.88
C LYS A 641 -28.80 3.54 -13.01
N LEU A 642 -28.57 4.03 -14.23
CA LEU A 642 -27.74 5.20 -14.49
C LEU A 642 -28.45 6.50 -14.05
N ALA A 643 -29.75 6.64 -14.35
CA ALA A 643 -30.52 7.82 -13.95
C ALA A 643 -30.48 8.03 -12.43
N TYR A 644 -30.60 6.94 -11.66
CA TYR A 644 -30.45 6.96 -10.21
C TYR A 644 -29.06 7.41 -9.75
N ALA A 645 -27.99 6.82 -10.30
CA ALA A 645 -26.62 7.17 -9.93
C ALA A 645 -26.34 8.66 -10.16
N LEU A 646 -26.73 9.18 -11.34
CA LEU A 646 -26.56 10.59 -11.69
C LEU A 646 -27.36 11.51 -10.78
N ALA A 647 -28.62 11.17 -10.47
CA ALA A 647 -29.45 11.97 -9.58
C ALA A 647 -28.85 12.08 -8.17
N TYR A 648 -28.34 10.97 -7.62
CA TYR A 648 -27.71 11.01 -6.30
C TYR A 648 -26.39 11.78 -6.32
N ARG A 649 -25.56 11.59 -7.36
CA ARG A 649 -24.30 12.36 -7.47
C ARG A 649 -24.56 13.87 -7.59
N ALA A 650 -25.60 14.28 -8.34
CA ALA A 650 -26.03 15.67 -8.39
C ALA A 650 -26.46 16.20 -7.01
N SER A 651 -27.13 15.38 -6.19
CA SER A 651 -27.52 15.76 -4.82
C SER A 651 -26.33 15.97 -3.90
N LEU A 652 -25.26 15.18 -4.04
CA LEU A 652 -24.01 15.36 -3.28
C LEU A 652 -23.31 16.66 -3.66
N ALA A 653 -23.25 16.98 -4.95
CA ALA A 653 -22.67 18.23 -5.43
C ALA A 653 -23.43 19.45 -4.90
N ALA A 654 -24.77 19.41 -4.91
CA ALA A 654 -25.60 20.48 -4.38
C ALA A 654 -25.45 20.66 -2.85
N ALA A 655 -25.17 19.57 -2.12
CA ALA A 655 -24.90 19.62 -0.68
C ALA A 655 -23.52 20.21 -0.36
N ALA A 656 -22.51 20.01 -1.21
CA ALA A 656 -21.16 20.57 -1.02
C ALA A 656 -21.07 22.08 -1.30
N THR A 657 -22.03 22.66 -2.03
CA THR A 657 -22.11 24.10 -2.33
C THR A 657 -22.93 24.92 -1.33
N LYS A 658 -23.53 24.26 -0.33
CA LYS A 658 -24.26 24.87 0.79
C LYS A 658 -23.41 24.82 2.04
#